data_AF-A0AAU3GQM1-F1
#
_entry.id   AF-A0AAU3GQM1-F1
#
_cell.length_a   1.000
_cell.length_b   1.000
_cell.length_c   1.000
_cell.angle_alpha   90.00
_cell.angle_beta   90.00
_cell.angle_gamma   90.00
#
_symmetry.space_group_name_H-M   'P 1'
#
loop_
_entity.id
_entity.type
_entity.pdbx_description
1 polymer ?
#
loop_
_entity_poly.entity_id
_entity_poly.type
_entity_poly.pdbx_seq_one_letter_code
_entity_poly.pdbx_strand_id
1 'polypeptide(L)'
;MSALAEGTPFGALRGQLQDAATEFAGGPDALQGILLGIVDDVDRAVREPLEIFPVCHHSPASAVAMARRLREKQPKVVYLELCEDMAPLLTELRNCRLPVAVQAFASEVEGFPPEWAPLSVVAPITEASAEYQAIAYALDTPGVELVLVDRSSDHVFQWQAGATAPTEPGAPPADEEAALHGDAVGVEIGDLRPRFAELEEHLLHHGRVRHWSEWWHQYVELPLGDSDHDTYRQVMLLIGSLFRRLAPGDTDRVRVDEDRERYMWTRMREHLATTGTDPEDCLYVCGAFHASSRVEEFGVHGSDTFEITPPSGSTWQHGLIPSSHTAIEAQFGLAAGSVSIAATQWTQNIQRTKVRPYRLAGQAGTRKAPKQRRTAGSAAPVATEAPSDKLSGFLRNPPVLDQLDEAELLDWSVEIVRSARRNGYLASTADAIAVFETSILLAGMRDRARPTPYDFQDAAVTCIEKETVPGRRDVRRLVEILMGGDRVGRVGYDALPPLARDVHDRLAPLDLKLQQRGVRRALLDMTSQPELRQCSDVLWILRHLMPHGAARPIMGERELGKQSVQESWDLALGTHQRALIELGYEGVSIEQVLEQRLRRAAYAPNATAAQVLAAVEDAVLLLGSGRLADELGTRALEVLATERSVDGAPEVLRRVRRLLAYYRISRPELPAWIESFARTGYAHYCTLLPTAFTDEDATVRQVAAMLGFLFSMESLVVSLGCDRAQLDLAFAQSHPQEPSRVALLWAAQVHLGRLSRAELRERCDALLGNPLVVPAYPRYLSGFLHALEPVPQLADFVVEAVSNAFARLPDPVLLPWLPRLISTLRSEGADLAPLLIREAGRVFPGRLAALDTWVPPWQSAPADPAAPPARAGTGGGSAHRAVLLAAHPATCDSVAALLGCDEPWEAEAPVPTGAILAGRHPGTAAAVEELLAGV
;
A
#
# COMPACT_ATOMS: atom_id res chain seq x y z
N MET A 1 29.34 -55.20 2.33
CA MET A 1 28.48 -56.40 2.37
C MET A 1 28.08 -56.63 3.81
N SER A 2 26.87 -56.20 4.20
CA SER A 2 26.27 -56.51 5.50
C SER A 2 25.24 -57.62 5.29
N ALA A 3 25.20 -58.57 6.22
CA ALA A 3 24.38 -59.78 6.16
C ALA A 3 22.89 -59.45 5.90
N LEU A 4 22.23 -60.32 5.14
CA LEU A 4 20.78 -60.34 4.96
C LEU A 4 20.10 -60.28 6.34
N ALA A 5 19.46 -59.16 6.66
CA ALA A 5 18.67 -59.02 7.88
C ALA A 5 17.37 -59.83 7.72
N GLU A 6 17.46 -61.15 7.88
CA GLU A 6 16.30 -62.02 8.05
C GLU A 6 15.61 -61.63 9.37
N GLY A 7 14.51 -60.88 9.29
CA GLY A 7 13.72 -60.45 10.44
C GLY A 7 13.10 -59.04 10.37
N THR A 8 13.32 -58.28 9.29
CA THR A 8 12.63 -56.97 9.09
C THR A 8 11.30 -57.15 8.35
N PRO A 9 10.26 -56.34 8.64
CA PRO A 9 8.95 -56.48 8.00
C PRO A 9 9.03 -56.33 6.47
N PHE A 10 9.98 -55.54 5.98
CA PHE A 10 10.18 -55.27 4.55
C PHE A 10 11.25 -56.15 3.87
N GLY A 11 11.75 -57.21 4.52
CA GLY A 11 12.84 -58.04 3.97
C GLY A 11 12.54 -58.63 2.59
N ALA A 12 11.29 -59.01 2.32
CA ALA A 12 10.86 -59.52 1.03
C ALA A 12 10.88 -58.45 -0.07
N LEU A 13 10.37 -57.24 0.22
CA LEU A 13 10.40 -56.10 -0.70
C LEU A 13 11.84 -55.72 -1.04
N ARG A 14 12.70 -55.67 -0.02
CA ARG A 14 14.12 -55.38 -0.16
C ARG A 14 14.83 -56.35 -1.08
N GLY A 15 14.56 -57.66 -0.94
CA GLY A 15 15.07 -58.69 -1.84
C GLY A 15 14.62 -58.47 -3.28
N GLN A 16 13.32 -58.21 -3.50
CA GLN A 16 12.78 -57.96 -4.85
C GLN A 16 13.40 -56.74 -5.53
N LEU A 17 13.59 -55.63 -4.80
CA LEU A 17 14.24 -54.44 -5.34
C LEU A 17 15.74 -54.66 -5.60
N GLN A 18 16.40 -55.50 -4.80
CA GLN A 18 17.80 -55.87 -5.02
C GLN A 18 17.96 -56.68 -6.31
N ASP A 19 17.08 -57.66 -6.51
CA ASP A 19 17.08 -58.48 -7.72
C ASP A 19 16.80 -57.62 -8.96
N ALA A 20 15.80 -56.73 -8.88
CA ALA A 20 15.48 -55.79 -9.95
C ALA A 20 16.65 -54.85 -10.28
N ALA A 21 17.30 -54.25 -9.27
CA ALA A 21 18.46 -53.39 -9.49
C ALA A 21 19.62 -54.15 -10.17
N THR A 22 19.86 -55.39 -9.75
CA THR A 22 20.91 -56.24 -10.33
C THR A 22 20.62 -56.56 -11.80
N GLU A 23 19.36 -56.85 -12.13
CA GLU A 23 18.93 -57.12 -13.51
C GLU A 23 19.04 -55.87 -14.41
N PHE A 24 18.61 -54.71 -13.93
CA PHE A 24 18.62 -53.46 -14.71
C PHE A 24 20.02 -52.85 -14.89
N ALA A 25 20.91 -52.98 -13.91
CA ALA A 25 22.21 -52.30 -13.91
C ALA A 25 23.44 -53.21 -14.05
N GLY A 26 23.27 -54.54 -14.03
CA GLY A 26 24.37 -55.50 -14.22
C GLY A 26 25.34 -55.61 -13.04
N GLY A 27 24.98 -55.14 -11.84
CA GLY A 27 25.77 -55.22 -10.62
C GLY A 27 25.37 -54.15 -9.58
N PRO A 28 26.06 -54.06 -8.43
CA PRO A 28 25.80 -53.02 -7.44
C PRO A 28 26.18 -51.63 -7.97
N ASP A 29 25.18 -50.78 -8.13
CA ASP A 29 25.27 -49.45 -8.72
C ASP A 29 24.47 -48.40 -7.92
N ALA A 30 24.38 -47.17 -8.43
CA ALA A 30 23.63 -46.09 -7.79
C ALA A 30 22.13 -46.41 -7.67
N LEU A 31 21.55 -47.12 -8.64
CA LEU A 31 20.14 -47.54 -8.62
C LEU A 31 19.86 -48.49 -7.46
N GLN A 32 20.71 -49.50 -7.23
CA GLN A 32 20.59 -50.37 -6.06
C GLN A 32 20.64 -49.57 -4.75
N GLY A 33 21.58 -48.62 -4.64
CA GLY A 33 21.71 -47.77 -3.46
C GLY A 33 20.48 -46.90 -3.18
N ILE A 34 19.82 -46.42 -4.24
CA ILE A 34 18.57 -45.65 -4.13
C ILE A 34 17.43 -46.58 -3.70
N LEU A 35 17.17 -47.66 -4.44
CA LEU A 35 16.00 -48.52 -4.21
C LEU A 35 16.02 -49.20 -2.84
N LEU A 36 17.15 -49.78 -2.43
CA LEU A 36 17.26 -50.41 -1.12
C LEU A 36 17.20 -49.38 0.01
N GLY A 37 17.83 -48.22 -0.22
CA GLY A 37 17.83 -47.16 0.76
C GLY A 37 16.44 -46.57 1.02
N ILE A 38 15.54 -46.53 0.03
CA ILE A 38 14.15 -46.09 0.26
C ILE A 38 13.47 -47.01 1.27
N VAL A 39 13.60 -48.32 1.09
CA VAL A 39 13.01 -49.31 2.01
C VAL A 39 13.66 -49.22 3.39
N ASP A 40 14.99 -49.04 3.45
CA ASP A 40 15.71 -48.89 4.70
C ASP A 40 15.29 -47.61 5.47
N ASP A 41 15.00 -46.50 4.76
CA ASP A 41 14.47 -45.26 5.38
C ASP A 41 13.03 -45.46 5.91
N VAL A 42 12.18 -46.17 5.17
CA VAL A 42 10.81 -46.51 5.62
C VAL A 42 10.86 -47.41 6.86
N ASP A 43 11.65 -48.48 6.86
CA ASP A 43 11.80 -49.39 8.03
C ASP A 43 12.34 -48.62 9.24
N ARG A 44 13.33 -47.74 9.05
CA ARG A 44 13.88 -46.89 10.13
C ARG A 44 12.80 -45.99 10.73
N ALA A 45 12.10 -45.21 9.90
CA ALA A 45 11.10 -44.25 10.38
C ALA A 45 9.86 -44.90 11.00
N VAL A 46 9.45 -46.08 10.52
CA VAL A 46 8.29 -46.81 11.06
C VAL A 46 8.58 -47.37 12.46
N ARG A 47 9.83 -47.75 12.74
CA ARG A 47 10.29 -48.29 14.03
C ARG A 47 10.63 -47.24 15.09
N GLU A 48 10.70 -45.98 14.71
CA GLU A 48 11.01 -44.89 15.63
C GLU A 48 9.96 -44.83 16.76
N PRO A 49 10.36 -44.85 18.06
CA PRO A 49 9.42 -44.80 19.18
C PRO A 49 8.54 -43.55 19.18
N LEU A 50 9.14 -42.40 18.85
CA LEU A 50 8.39 -41.18 18.55
C LEU A 50 7.76 -41.32 17.16
N GLU A 51 6.44 -41.46 17.11
CA GLU A 51 5.77 -41.68 15.85
C GLU A 51 5.90 -40.48 14.91
N ILE A 52 6.61 -40.68 13.80
CA ILE A 52 6.72 -39.71 12.71
C ILE A 52 5.51 -39.84 11.77
N PHE A 53 4.77 -38.75 11.63
CA PHE A 53 3.62 -38.61 10.74
C PHE A 53 3.97 -37.70 9.56
N PRO A 54 4.31 -38.26 8.38
CA PRO A 54 4.67 -37.48 7.21
C PRO A 54 3.45 -36.80 6.57
N VAL A 55 3.60 -35.53 6.19
CA VAL A 55 2.54 -34.72 5.56
C VAL A 55 3.03 -34.01 4.31
N CYS A 56 2.07 -33.53 3.52
CA CYS A 56 2.28 -32.50 2.49
C CYS A 56 1.37 -31.31 2.82
N HIS A 57 1.85 -30.08 2.66
CA HIS A 57 1.06 -28.90 2.96
C HIS A 57 -0.22 -28.86 2.12
N HIS A 58 -1.34 -28.47 2.75
CA HIS A 58 -2.65 -28.38 2.08
C HIS A 58 -3.14 -29.69 1.43
N SER A 59 -2.64 -30.84 1.88
CA SER A 59 -3.07 -32.16 1.40
C SER A 59 -4.36 -32.66 2.09
N PRO A 60 -5.46 -32.87 1.34
CA PRO A 60 -6.68 -33.46 1.89
C PRO A 60 -6.50 -34.92 2.33
N ALA A 61 -5.62 -35.70 1.69
CA ALA A 61 -5.28 -37.04 2.15
C ALA A 61 -4.55 -37.00 3.50
N SER A 62 -3.54 -36.13 3.65
CA SER A 62 -2.85 -35.92 4.93
C SER A 62 -3.80 -35.48 6.02
N ALA A 63 -4.73 -34.57 5.72
CA ALA A 63 -5.72 -34.09 6.69
C ALA A 63 -6.63 -35.22 7.20
N VAL A 64 -7.11 -36.11 6.32
CA VAL A 64 -8.00 -37.21 6.72
C VAL A 64 -7.24 -38.27 7.49
N ALA A 65 -6.03 -38.62 7.04
CA ALA A 65 -5.16 -39.56 7.73
C ALA A 65 -4.80 -39.05 9.13
N MET A 66 -4.50 -37.75 9.27
CA MET A 66 -4.21 -37.10 10.55
C MET A 66 -5.43 -37.13 11.49
N ALA A 67 -6.60 -36.70 11.00
CA ALA A 67 -7.82 -36.70 11.80
C ALA A 67 -8.21 -38.12 12.27
N ARG A 68 -7.95 -39.14 11.46
CA ARG A 68 -8.12 -40.54 11.85
C ARG A 68 -7.09 -40.95 12.90
N ARG A 69 -5.81 -40.70 12.66
CA ARG A 69 -4.74 -41.13 13.55
C ARG A 69 -4.82 -40.49 14.94
N LEU A 70 -5.16 -39.21 15.03
CA LEU A 70 -5.34 -38.52 16.32
C LEU A 70 -6.48 -39.13 17.15
N ARG A 71 -7.50 -39.72 16.52
CA ARG A 71 -8.59 -40.42 17.23
C ARG A 71 -8.17 -41.77 17.78
N GLU A 72 -7.27 -42.45 17.06
CA GLU A 72 -6.77 -43.78 17.40
C GLU A 72 -5.65 -43.70 18.44
N LYS A 73 -4.61 -42.89 18.18
CA LYS A 73 -3.41 -42.77 19.01
C LYS A 73 -3.65 -41.93 20.27
N GLN A 74 -4.44 -40.86 20.17
CA GLN A 74 -4.66 -39.88 21.25
C GLN A 74 -3.35 -39.43 21.93
N PRO A 75 -2.39 -38.84 21.18
CA PRO A 75 -1.10 -38.46 21.73
C PRO A 75 -1.26 -37.37 22.80
N LYS A 76 -0.34 -37.38 23.78
CA LYS A 76 -0.22 -36.38 24.86
C LYS A 76 0.57 -35.15 24.41
N VAL A 77 1.51 -35.32 23.48
CA VAL A 77 2.30 -34.22 22.90
C VAL A 77 2.26 -34.34 21.38
N VAL A 78 2.02 -33.21 20.72
CA VAL A 78 2.11 -33.08 19.27
C VAL A 78 3.24 -32.13 18.95
N TYR A 79 4.29 -32.65 18.32
CA TYR A 79 5.36 -31.85 17.73
C TYR A 79 4.97 -31.49 16.30
N LEU A 80 5.07 -30.22 15.92
CA LEU A 80 4.68 -29.72 14.61
C LEU A 80 5.82 -28.93 13.96
N GLU A 81 6.14 -29.28 12.71
CA GLU A 81 7.05 -28.51 11.84
C GLU A 81 6.41 -27.15 11.50
N LEU A 82 6.60 -26.18 12.39
CA LEU A 82 6.26 -24.78 12.23
C LEU A 82 7.21 -23.97 13.11
N CYS A 83 7.49 -22.71 12.75
CA CYS A 83 8.42 -21.85 13.46
C CYS A 83 8.08 -21.73 14.95
N GLU A 84 9.04 -22.04 15.83
CA GLU A 84 8.80 -22.12 17.29
C GLU A 84 8.22 -20.83 17.91
N ASP A 85 8.59 -19.67 17.39
CA ASP A 85 8.17 -18.35 17.87
C ASP A 85 6.73 -17.98 17.47
N MET A 86 6.11 -18.74 16.58
CA MET A 86 4.72 -18.53 16.15
C MET A 86 3.68 -19.22 17.05
N ALA A 87 4.10 -20.05 17.99
CA ALA A 87 3.21 -20.85 18.84
C ALA A 87 2.10 -20.06 19.56
N PRO A 88 2.37 -18.84 20.12
CA PRO A 88 1.34 -18.08 20.83
C PRO A 88 0.12 -17.73 19.97
N LEU A 89 0.31 -17.55 18.65
CA LEU A 89 -0.74 -17.13 17.72
C LEU A 89 -1.76 -18.24 17.42
N LEU A 90 -1.40 -19.51 17.61
CA LEU A 90 -2.27 -20.63 17.22
C LEU A 90 -3.57 -20.68 18.02
N THR A 91 -3.55 -20.17 19.26
CA THR A 91 -4.75 -20.06 20.10
C THR A 91 -5.79 -19.08 19.54
N GLU A 92 -5.34 -18.07 18.78
CA GLU A 92 -6.18 -17.03 18.16
C GLU A 92 -6.87 -17.51 16.87
N LEU A 93 -6.51 -18.67 16.33
CA LEU A 93 -7.19 -19.29 15.19
C LEU A 93 -8.68 -19.55 15.45
N ARG A 94 -9.09 -19.68 16.72
CA ARG A 94 -10.51 -19.78 17.12
C ARG A 94 -11.31 -18.53 16.77
N ASN A 95 -10.65 -17.37 16.74
CA ASN A 95 -11.27 -16.10 16.42
C ASN A 95 -11.32 -15.86 14.90
N CYS A 96 -10.79 -16.80 14.09
CA CYS A 96 -10.63 -16.63 12.66
C CYS A 96 -11.57 -17.54 11.85
N ARG A 97 -11.85 -17.12 10.61
CA ARG A 97 -12.42 -17.96 9.55
C ARG A 97 -11.31 -18.28 8.56
N LEU A 98 -10.99 -19.57 8.37
CA LEU A 98 -9.92 -19.99 7.46
C LEU A 98 -10.28 -19.74 5.98
N PRO A 99 -9.27 -19.54 5.09
CA PRO A 99 -7.83 -19.55 5.38
C PRO A 99 -7.28 -18.25 6.00
N VAL A 100 -6.37 -18.38 6.96
CA VAL A 100 -5.58 -17.26 7.52
C VAL A 100 -4.11 -17.66 7.56
N ALA A 101 -3.21 -16.70 7.57
CA ALA A 101 -1.78 -16.96 7.75
C ALA A 101 -1.31 -16.45 9.11
N VAL A 102 -0.48 -17.27 9.75
CA VAL A 102 0.32 -16.89 10.90
C VAL A 102 1.51 -16.10 10.38
N GLN A 103 1.75 -14.90 10.90
CA GLN A 103 2.78 -13.99 10.40
C GLN A 103 3.75 -13.63 11.52
N ALA A 104 5.03 -13.61 11.17
CA ALA A 104 6.07 -12.90 11.90
C ALA A 104 6.59 -11.75 11.02
N PHE A 105 6.85 -10.60 11.63
CA PHE A 105 7.24 -9.37 10.96
C PHE A 105 8.29 -8.62 11.79
N ALA A 106 9.35 -8.16 11.14
CA ALA A 106 10.40 -7.35 11.77
C ALA A 106 10.76 -6.15 10.89
N SER A 107 10.43 -4.94 11.37
CA SER A 107 10.86 -3.69 10.74
C SER A 107 12.21 -3.21 11.24
N GLU A 108 12.56 -3.54 12.49
CA GLU A 108 13.85 -3.23 13.11
C GLU A 108 14.71 -4.48 13.10
N VAL A 109 15.66 -4.51 12.16
CA VAL A 109 16.54 -5.64 11.93
C VAL A 109 17.92 -5.37 12.54
N GLU A 110 18.46 -6.35 13.26
CA GLU A 110 19.83 -6.37 13.76
C GLU A 110 20.50 -7.66 13.30
N GLY A 111 21.75 -7.61 12.84
CA GLY A 111 22.44 -8.80 12.30
C GLY A 111 22.07 -9.16 10.85
N PHE A 112 21.16 -8.42 10.22
CA PHE A 112 20.80 -8.55 8.81
C PHE A 112 21.09 -7.26 8.02
N PRO A 113 21.26 -7.34 6.67
CA PRO A 113 21.38 -6.15 5.83
C PRO A 113 20.14 -5.24 5.95
N PRO A 114 20.31 -3.92 6.19
CA PRO A 114 19.18 -3.00 6.33
C PRO A 114 18.24 -2.97 5.13
N GLU A 115 18.74 -3.25 3.93
CA GLU A 115 17.96 -3.33 2.69
C GLU A 115 16.98 -4.52 2.62
N TRP A 116 17.13 -5.52 3.51
CA TRP A 116 16.17 -6.62 3.60
C TRP A 116 14.94 -6.24 4.43
N ALA A 117 15.01 -5.18 5.24
CA ALA A 117 13.89 -4.76 6.06
C ALA A 117 12.77 -4.14 5.20
N PRO A 118 11.49 -4.43 5.50
CA PRO A 118 11.03 -5.30 6.58
C PRO A 118 11.14 -6.79 6.23
N LEU A 119 11.50 -7.60 7.22
CA LEU A 119 11.46 -9.06 7.11
C LEU A 119 10.05 -9.55 7.43
N SER A 120 9.52 -10.50 6.64
CA SER A 120 8.24 -11.13 6.92
C SER A 120 8.25 -12.62 6.60
N VAL A 121 7.74 -13.41 7.53
CA VAL A 121 7.52 -14.85 7.39
C VAL A 121 6.03 -15.13 7.56
N VAL A 122 5.44 -15.93 6.68
CA VAL A 122 4.02 -16.32 6.73
C VAL A 122 3.84 -17.83 6.63
N ALA A 123 2.93 -18.38 7.44
CA ALA A 123 2.52 -19.78 7.38
C ALA A 123 0.99 -19.85 7.22
N PRO A 124 0.48 -20.07 5.99
CA PRO A 124 -0.95 -20.15 5.74
C PRO A 124 -1.57 -21.44 6.30
N ILE A 125 -2.76 -21.33 6.89
CA ILE A 125 -3.48 -22.43 7.51
C ILE A 125 -4.86 -22.60 6.85
N THR A 126 -5.13 -23.81 6.38
CA THR A 126 -6.41 -24.22 5.78
C THR A 126 -7.06 -25.35 6.58
N GLU A 127 -8.38 -25.51 6.54
CA GLU A 127 -9.04 -26.65 7.21
C GLU A 127 -8.62 -28.01 6.61
N ALA A 128 -8.36 -28.01 5.30
CA ALA A 128 -7.95 -29.17 4.49
C ALA A 128 -6.45 -29.47 4.60
N SER A 129 -5.88 -29.40 5.81
CA SER A 129 -4.46 -29.68 6.05
C SER A 129 -4.25 -30.43 7.37
N ALA A 130 -3.22 -31.27 7.42
CA ALA A 130 -2.91 -32.08 8.60
C ALA A 130 -2.50 -31.21 9.80
N GLU A 131 -1.81 -30.11 9.53
CA GLU A 131 -1.36 -29.13 10.52
C GLU A 131 -2.55 -28.54 11.27
N TYR A 132 -3.60 -28.10 10.56
CA TYR A 132 -4.80 -27.60 11.23
C TYR A 132 -5.50 -28.69 12.05
N GLN A 133 -5.57 -29.93 11.57
CA GLN A 133 -6.17 -31.03 12.33
C GLN A 133 -5.40 -31.33 13.62
N ALA A 134 -4.06 -31.28 13.57
CA ALA A 134 -3.17 -31.44 14.71
C ALA A 134 -3.30 -30.28 15.72
N ILE A 135 -3.29 -29.04 15.23
CA ILE A 135 -3.49 -27.83 16.05
C ILE A 135 -4.86 -27.88 16.74
N ALA A 136 -5.93 -28.14 15.98
CA ALA A 136 -7.28 -28.19 16.52
C ALA A 136 -7.46 -29.30 17.57
N TYR A 137 -6.83 -30.46 17.36
CA TYR A 137 -6.82 -31.54 18.35
C TYR A 137 -6.12 -31.10 19.64
N ALA A 138 -4.89 -30.58 19.55
CA ALA A 138 -4.11 -30.23 20.73
C ALA A 138 -4.75 -29.09 21.55
N LEU A 139 -5.27 -28.05 20.89
CA LEU A 139 -5.87 -26.90 21.57
C LEU A 139 -7.21 -27.18 22.24
N ASP A 140 -8.00 -28.14 21.74
CA ASP A 140 -9.33 -28.46 22.29
C ASP A 140 -9.34 -29.74 23.15
N THR A 141 -8.23 -30.50 23.19
CA THR A 141 -8.11 -31.71 24.00
C THR A 141 -7.38 -31.40 25.31
N PRO A 142 -8.05 -31.51 26.48
CA PRO A 142 -7.42 -31.18 27.76
C PRO A 142 -6.19 -32.05 28.05
N GLY A 143 -5.09 -31.42 28.45
CA GLY A 143 -3.85 -32.12 28.83
C GLY A 143 -2.98 -32.56 27.64
N VAL A 144 -3.33 -32.18 26.41
CA VAL A 144 -2.46 -32.33 25.24
C VAL A 144 -1.62 -31.07 25.06
N GLU A 145 -0.33 -31.24 24.84
CA GLU A 145 0.61 -30.16 24.55
C GLU A 145 0.89 -30.08 23.04
N LEU A 146 0.98 -28.85 22.52
CA LEU A 146 1.42 -28.57 21.15
C LEU A 146 2.77 -27.87 21.22
N VAL A 147 3.78 -28.48 20.60
CA VAL A 147 5.15 -27.94 20.57
C VAL A 147 5.55 -27.71 19.13
N LEU A 148 5.87 -26.46 18.80
CA LEU A 148 6.41 -26.10 17.49
C LEU A 148 7.91 -26.31 17.51
N VAL A 149 8.45 -27.07 16.55
CA VAL A 149 9.83 -27.57 16.60
C VAL A 149 10.74 -27.09 15.48
N ASP A 150 10.20 -26.41 14.46
CA ASP A 150 11.04 -25.87 13.38
C ASP A 150 11.69 -24.55 13.81
N ARG A 151 12.71 -24.15 13.05
CA ARG A 151 13.52 -22.94 13.26
C ARG A 151 12.64 -21.70 13.45
N SER A 152 13.07 -20.80 14.32
CA SER A 152 12.36 -19.52 14.52
C SER A 152 12.35 -18.67 13.24
N SER A 153 11.44 -17.70 13.16
CA SER A 153 11.34 -16.75 12.03
C SER A 153 12.66 -16.03 11.75
N ASP A 154 13.47 -15.80 12.79
CA ASP A 154 14.82 -15.23 12.67
C ASP A 154 15.79 -16.16 11.91
N HIS A 155 15.80 -17.44 12.28
CA HIS A 155 16.63 -18.46 11.65
C HIS A 155 16.24 -18.74 10.20
N VAL A 156 14.99 -18.48 9.81
CA VAL A 156 14.58 -18.51 8.39
C VAL A 156 15.49 -17.60 7.55
N PHE A 157 15.77 -16.39 8.02
CA PHE A 157 16.63 -15.44 7.32
C PHE A 157 18.11 -15.68 7.58
N GLN A 158 18.52 -16.11 8.79
CA GLN A 158 19.93 -16.44 9.06
C GLN A 158 20.46 -17.54 8.12
N TRP A 159 19.60 -18.50 7.77
CA TRP A 159 20.00 -19.67 6.97
C TRP A 159 19.80 -19.47 5.47
N GLN A 160 19.32 -18.30 5.02
CA GLN A 160 19.09 -17.96 3.60
C GLN A 160 20.35 -17.51 2.81
N ALA A 161 21.55 -17.74 3.37
CA ALA A 161 22.88 -17.47 2.80
C ALA A 161 22.95 -16.78 1.42
N GLY A 162 23.14 -15.46 1.40
CA GLY A 162 23.62 -14.73 0.21
C GLY A 162 22.67 -14.63 -0.98
N ALA A 163 21.43 -15.11 -0.88
CA ALA A 163 20.41 -14.87 -1.91
C ALA A 163 20.07 -13.36 -1.93
N THR A 164 20.34 -12.72 -3.07
CA THR A 164 19.69 -11.45 -3.39
C THR A 164 18.18 -11.68 -3.30
N ALA A 165 17.45 -10.80 -2.61
CA ALA A 165 16.00 -10.90 -2.48
C ALA A 165 15.38 -11.27 -3.84
N PRO A 166 14.59 -12.34 -3.95
CA PRO A 166 14.00 -12.77 -5.21
C PRO A 166 12.96 -11.73 -5.64
N THR A 167 13.44 -10.67 -6.27
CA THR A 167 12.64 -9.77 -7.08
C THR A 167 12.96 -10.18 -8.51
N GLU A 168 12.15 -11.08 -9.09
CA GLU A 168 12.19 -11.28 -10.54
C GLU A 168 11.82 -9.93 -11.19
N PRO A 169 12.76 -9.26 -11.87
CA PRO A 169 12.46 -7.99 -12.52
C PRO A 169 11.57 -8.29 -13.73
N GLY A 170 10.28 -7.96 -13.63
CA GLY A 170 9.34 -8.12 -14.74
C GLY A 170 8.27 -9.20 -14.57
N ALA A 171 8.11 -9.78 -13.37
CA ALA A 171 6.89 -10.53 -13.08
C ALA A 171 5.67 -9.61 -13.28
N PRO A 172 4.62 -10.04 -14.01
CA PRO A 172 3.40 -9.24 -14.14
C PRO A 172 2.86 -8.93 -12.75
N PRO A 173 2.29 -7.73 -12.52
CA PRO A 173 1.71 -7.39 -11.23
C PRO A 173 0.75 -8.51 -10.82
N ALA A 174 1.02 -9.12 -9.66
CA ALA A 174 0.14 -10.14 -9.11
C ALA A 174 -1.28 -9.57 -9.04
N ASP A 175 -2.29 -10.36 -9.44
CA ASP A 175 -3.68 -9.98 -9.26
C ASP A 175 -3.90 -9.52 -7.80
N GLU A 176 -4.73 -8.49 -7.57
CA GLU A 176 -4.98 -7.93 -6.23
C GLU A 176 -5.37 -9.01 -5.18
N GLU A 177 -5.92 -10.14 -5.64
CA GLU A 177 -6.29 -11.30 -4.82
C GLU A 177 -5.09 -12.18 -4.40
N ALA A 178 -4.01 -12.24 -5.20
CA ALA A 178 -2.78 -12.96 -4.89
C ALA A 178 -1.85 -12.17 -3.93
N ALA A 179 -2.04 -10.85 -3.83
CA ALA A 179 -1.21 -9.95 -3.04
C ALA A 179 -1.41 -10.04 -1.50
N LEU A 180 -2.25 -10.95 -0.99
CA LEU A 180 -2.53 -11.04 0.45
C LEU A 180 -1.31 -11.47 1.29
N HIS A 181 -0.32 -12.17 0.73
CA HIS A 181 0.94 -12.48 1.43
C HIS A 181 2.08 -11.52 1.06
N GLY A 182 1.99 -10.79 -0.07
CA GLY A 182 2.98 -9.79 -0.48
C GLY A 182 4.33 -10.46 -0.70
N ASP A 183 5.42 -9.80 -0.32
CA ASP A 183 6.78 -10.33 -0.50
C ASP A 183 7.25 -11.22 0.67
N ALA A 184 6.33 -11.73 1.48
CA ALA A 184 6.66 -12.54 2.65
C ALA A 184 7.21 -13.92 2.26
N VAL A 185 8.16 -14.43 3.05
CA VAL A 185 8.68 -15.80 2.93
C VAL A 185 7.64 -16.78 3.45
N GLY A 186 7.19 -17.70 2.60
CA GLY A 186 6.25 -18.76 2.97
C GLY A 186 6.96 -19.89 3.72
N VAL A 187 6.45 -20.30 4.89
CA VAL A 187 6.90 -21.51 5.57
C VAL A 187 6.33 -22.71 4.84
N GLU A 188 7.20 -23.45 4.16
CA GLU A 188 6.85 -24.68 3.44
C GLU A 188 6.85 -25.88 4.41
N ILE A 189 5.66 -26.34 4.80
CA ILE A 189 5.52 -27.58 5.59
C ILE A 189 5.39 -28.75 4.62
N GLY A 190 6.48 -29.43 4.30
CA GLY A 190 6.45 -30.56 3.38
C GLY A 190 6.19 -30.18 1.92
N ASP A 191 6.97 -29.25 1.38
CA ASP A 191 7.13 -29.12 -0.08
C ASP A 191 7.63 -30.46 -0.64
N LEU A 192 6.79 -31.09 -1.45
CA LEU A 192 7.04 -32.39 -2.08
C LEU A 192 6.97 -32.21 -3.58
N ARG A 193 7.92 -31.43 -4.11
CA ARG A 193 8.15 -31.26 -5.54
C ARG A 193 9.51 -31.87 -5.93
N PRO A 194 9.66 -32.44 -7.15
CA PRO A 194 10.95 -32.85 -7.66
C PRO A 194 11.96 -31.70 -7.62
N ARG A 195 13.17 -31.96 -7.11
CA ARG A 195 14.20 -30.92 -6.90
C ARG A 195 15.03 -30.58 -8.14
N PHE A 196 14.73 -31.19 -9.27
CA PHE A 196 15.35 -30.89 -10.55
C PHE A 196 14.32 -31.04 -11.67
N ALA A 197 14.42 -30.16 -12.67
CA ALA A 197 13.38 -29.95 -13.66
C ALA A 197 13.13 -31.20 -14.53
N GLU A 198 14.17 -31.98 -14.81
CA GLU A 198 14.11 -33.15 -15.67
C GLU A 198 13.23 -34.26 -15.07
N LEU A 199 13.25 -34.46 -13.74
CA LEU A 199 12.35 -35.42 -13.10
C LEU A 199 10.91 -34.93 -13.11
N GLU A 200 10.68 -33.65 -12.85
CA GLU A 200 9.34 -33.09 -12.96
C GLU A 200 8.80 -33.21 -14.38
N GLU A 201 9.56 -32.77 -15.39
CA GLU A 201 9.20 -32.89 -16.80
C GLU A 201 8.93 -34.34 -17.19
N HIS A 202 9.77 -35.27 -16.74
CA HIS A 202 9.58 -36.70 -16.99
C HIS A 202 8.27 -37.21 -16.38
N LEU A 203 7.97 -36.89 -15.12
CA LEU A 203 6.74 -37.30 -14.45
C LEU A 203 5.50 -36.67 -15.10
N LEU A 204 5.55 -35.39 -15.47
CA LEU A 204 4.47 -34.69 -16.15
C LEU A 204 4.21 -35.26 -17.55
N HIS A 205 5.28 -35.52 -18.31
CA HIS A 205 5.21 -36.11 -19.65
C HIS A 205 4.56 -37.49 -19.61
N HIS A 206 5.05 -38.37 -18.74
CA HIS A 206 4.54 -39.74 -18.62
C HIS A 206 3.17 -39.82 -17.94
N GLY A 207 2.86 -38.90 -17.02
CA GLY A 207 1.53 -38.74 -16.45
C GLY A 207 0.53 -38.07 -17.41
N ARG A 208 0.99 -37.50 -18.53
CA ARG A 208 0.19 -36.74 -19.51
C ARG A 208 -0.61 -35.60 -18.86
N VAL A 209 0.02 -34.89 -17.94
CA VAL A 209 -0.54 -33.77 -17.16
C VAL A 209 0.30 -32.52 -17.35
N ARG A 210 -0.29 -31.34 -17.12
CA ARG A 210 0.40 -30.05 -17.38
C ARG A 210 1.13 -29.49 -16.18
N HIS A 211 0.62 -29.79 -14.98
CA HIS A 211 1.04 -29.14 -13.75
C HIS A 211 1.38 -30.17 -12.68
N TRP A 212 2.39 -29.85 -11.85
CA TRP A 212 2.76 -30.68 -10.71
C TRP A 212 1.56 -30.96 -9.79
N SER A 213 0.75 -29.93 -9.50
CA SER A 213 -0.45 -30.07 -8.66
C SER A 213 -1.47 -31.06 -9.24
N GLU A 214 -1.60 -31.14 -10.57
CA GLU A 214 -2.46 -32.13 -11.24
C GLU A 214 -1.91 -33.54 -11.07
N TRP A 215 -0.59 -33.72 -11.28
CA TRP A 215 0.09 -34.99 -11.09
C TRP A 215 -0.06 -35.49 -9.64
N TRP A 216 0.25 -34.64 -8.67
CA TRP A 216 0.16 -34.94 -7.25
C TRP A 216 -1.27 -35.35 -6.85
N HIS A 217 -2.25 -34.60 -7.32
CA HIS A 217 -3.66 -34.90 -7.05
C HIS A 217 -4.04 -36.31 -7.54
N GLN A 218 -3.67 -36.67 -8.77
CA GLN A 218 -4.04 -37.96 -9.35
C GLN A 218 -3.32 -39.15 -8.73
N TYR A 219 -2.02 -39.03 -8.53
CA TYR A 219 -1.17 -40.18 -8.20
C TYR A 219 -0.87 -40.31 -6.70
N VAL A 220 -1.16 -39.27 -5.90
CA VAL A 220 -0.93 -39.28 -4.44
C VAL A 220 -2.20 -38.98 -3.65
N GLU A 221 -2.90 -37.87 -3.92
CA GLU A 221 -4.08 -37.49 -3.12
C GLU A 221 -5.24 -38.49 -3.24
N LEU A 222 -5.61 -38.87 -4.46
CA LEU A 222 -6.72 -39.80 -4.67
C LEU A 222 -6.42 -41.20 -4.10
N PRO A 223 -5.26 -41.84 -4.38
CA PRO A 223 -4.98 -43.19 -3.87
C PRO A 223 -4.80 -43.26 -2.35
N LEU A 224 -4.39 -42.17 -1.70
CA LEU A 224 -4.21 -42.12 -0.24
C LEU A 224 -5.45 -41.60 0.51
N GLY A 225 -6.44 -41.05 -0.20
CA GLY A 225 -7.59 -40.39 0.43
C GLY A 225 -8.49 -41.32 1.27
N ASP A 226 -8.42 -42.63 1.06
CA ASP A 226 -9.17 -43.64 1.80
C ASP A 226 -8.31 -44.77 2.40
N SER A 227 -6.98 -44.72 2.23
CA SER A 227 -6.08 -45.74 2.75
C SER A 227 -6.08 -45.79 4.28
N ASP A 228 -5.73 -46.94 4.87
CA ASP A 228 -5.49 -47.07 6.31
C ASP A 228 -4.23 -46.31 6.76
N HIS A 229 -4.03 -46.19 8.07
CA HIS A 229 -2.92 -45.43 8.64
C HIS A 229 -1.54 -45.96 8.23
N ASP A 230 -1.33 -47.28 8.28
CA ASP A 230 -0.03 -47.87 7.98
C ASP A 230 0.32 -47.70 6.51
N THR A 231 -0.64 -47.94 5.62
CA THR A 231 -0.48 -47.69 4.17
C THR A 231 -0.14 -46.23 3.90
N TYR A 232 -0.91 -45.28 4.44
CA TYR A 232 -0.65 -43.84 4.27
C TYR A 232 0.77 -43.48 4.74
N ARG A 233 1.13 -43.88 5.97
CA ARG A 233 2.41 -43.53 6.59
C ARG A 233 3.58 -44.11 5.79
N GLN A 234 3.52 -45.39 5.42
CA GLN A 234 4.59 -46.05 4.65
C GLN A 234 4.76 -45.45 3.25
N VAL A 235 3.67 -45.14 2.55
CA VAL A 235 3.74 -44.53 1.21
C VAL A 235 4.30 -43.11 1.26
N MET A 236 3.86 -42.28 2.21
CA MET A 236 4.38 -40.91 2.34
C MET A 236 5.85 -40.90 2.76
N LEU A 237 6.29 -41.82 3.64
CA LEU A 237 7.72 -42.02 3.94
C LEU A 237 8.51 -42.43 2.68
N LEU A 238 7.97 -43.34 1.87
CA LEU A 238 8.59 -43.73 0.60
C LEU A 238 8.72 -42.54 -0.35
N ILE A 239 7.69 -41.71 -0.52
CA ILE A 239 7.72 -40.52 -1.39
C ILE A 239 8.77 -39.52 -0.89
N GLY A 240 8.80 -39.24 0.41
CA GLY A 240 9.80 -38.37 1.02
C GLY A 240 11.22 -38.86 0.80
N SER A 241 11.48 -40.15 1.07
CA SER A 241 12.78 -40.78 0.83
C SER A 241 13.17 -40.77 -0.65
N LEU A 242 12.21 -41.02 -1.55
CA LEU A 242 12.42 -40.99 -3.00
C LEU A 242 12.93 -39.62 -3.45
N PHE A 243 12.21 -38.53 -3.13
CA PHE A 243 12.64 -37.19 -3.53
C PHE A 243 13.96 -36.77 -2.89
N ARG A 244 14.23 -37.20 -1.66
CA ARG A 244 15.53 -36.97 -1.01
C ARG A 244 16.67 -37.70 -1.71
N ARG A 245 16.45 -38.95 -2.14
CA ARG A 245 17.47 -39.78 -2.80
C ARG A 245 17.69 -39.41 -4.25
N LEU A 246 16.66 -38.93 -4.91
CA LEU A 246 16.71 -38.48 -6.30
C LEU A 246 17.19 -37.04 -6.44
N ALA A 247 17.39 -36.28 -5.36
CA ALA A 247 17.83 -34.88 -5.42
C ALA A 247 19.31 -34.75 -5.83
N PRO A 248 19.63 -34.37 -7.08
CA PRO A 248 21.00 -34.10 -7.52
C PRO A 248 21.29 -32.59 -7.43
N GLY A 249 20.37 -31.78 -6.90
CA GLY A 249 20.31 -30.33 -7.06
C GLY A 249 20.36 -29.55 -5.76
N ASP A 250 21.05 -28.41 -5.84
CA ASP A 250 21.27 -27.37 -4.83
C ASP A 250 21.75 -27.88 -3.46
N THR A 251 23.07 -27.98 -3.31
CA THR A 251 23.73 -28.37 -2.06
C THR A 251 23.37 -27.44 -0.90
N ASP A 252 23.08 -26.17 -1.18
CA ASP A 252 22.71 -25.22 -0.13
C ASP A 252 21.29 -25.47 0.36
N ARG A 253 20.33 -25.73 -0.54
CA ARG A 253 18.95 -26.10 -0.14
C ARG A 253 18.94 -27.40 0.65
N VAL A 254 19.69 -28.42 0.22
CA VAL A 254 19.82 -29.69 0.96
C VAL A 254 20.45 -29.46 2.34
N ARG A 255 21.50 -28.64 2.44
CA ARG A 255 22.13 -28.30 3.72
C ARG A 255 21.14 -27.61 4.67
N VAL A 256 20.35 -26.66 4.19
CA VAL A 256 19.32 -25.98 5.00
C VAL A 256 18.29 -26.97 5.50
N ASP A 257 17.83 -27.91 4.68
CA ASP A 257 16.88 -28.94 5.11
C ASP A 257 17.48 -29.89 6.17
N GLU A 258 18.75 -30.26 6.02
CA GLU A 258 19.47 -31.02 7.05
C GLU A 258 19.58 -30.21 8.34
N ASP A 259 19.97 -28.94 8.28
CA ASP A 259 20.06 -28.06 9.47
C ASP A 259 18.69 -27.90 10.16
N ARG A 260 17.58 -27.83 9.39
CA ARG A 260 16.21 -27.88 9.95
C ARG A 260 15.93 -29.19 10.69
N GLU A 261 16.31 -30.32 10.12
CA GLU A 261 16.10 -31.63 10.74
C GLU A 261 16.91 -31.79 12.03
N ARG A 262 18.18 -31.37 11.99
CA ARG A 262 19.07 -31.30 13.15
C ARG A 262 18.45 -30.47 14.27
N TYR A 263 17.90 -29.31 13.91
CA TYR A 263 17.19 -28.41 14.81
C TYR A 263 15.95 -29.06 15.42
N MET A 264 15.04 -29.58 14.59
CA MET A 264 13.78 -30.20 15.04
C MET A 264 14.03 -31.38 15.99
N TRP A 265 14.96 -32.27 15.66
CA TRP A 265 15.30 -33.41 16.52
C TRP A 265 15.98 -32.99 17.82
N THR A 266 16.80 -31.94 17.79
CA THR A 266 17.39 -31.37 19.01
C THR A 266 16.31 -30.80 19.92
N ARG A 267 15.39 -29.98 19.40
CA ARG A 267 14.26 -29.41 20.16
C ARG A 267 13.33 -30.48 20.75
N MET A 268 12.99 -31.50 19.97
CA MET A 268 12.15 -32.60 20.47
C MET A 268 12.82 -33.35 21.63
N ARG A 269 14.11 -33.66 21.53
CA ARG A 269 14.85 -34.35 22.62
C ARG A 269 15.02 -33.47 23.86
N GLU A 270 15.30 -32.18 23.70
CA GLU A 270 15.32 -31.21 24.81
C GLU A 270 13.99 -31.20 25.56
N HIS A 271 12.88 -31.18 24.83
CA HIS A 271 11.54 -31.22 25.40
C HIS A 271 11.24 -32.54 26.14
N LEU A 272 11.55 -33.69 25.51
CA LEU A 272 11.35 -35.01 26.13
C LEU A 272 12.17 -35.16 27.42
N ALA A 273 13.43 -34.72 27.41
CA ALA A 273 14.30 -34.74 28.58
C ALA A 273 13.77 -33.85 29.72
N THR A 274 13.20 -32.69 29.38
CA THR A 274 12.68 -31.74 30.37
C THR A 274 11.36 -32.20 30.98
N THR A 275 10.45 -32.74 30.16
CA THR A 275 9.10 -33.14 30.60
C THR A 275 9.02 -34.57 31.13
N GLY A 276 9.96 -35.45 30.73
CA GLY A 276 9.90 -36.88 31.02
C GLY A 276 8.76 -37.61 30.30
N THR A 277 8.21 -37.02 29.22
CA THR A 277 7.14 -37.63 28.44
C THR A 277 7.66 -38.86 27.70
N ASP A 278 6.87 -39.94 27.67
CA ASP A 278 7.19 -41.13 26.90
C ASP A 278 7.08 -40.84 25.39
N PRO A 279 8.13 -41.07 24.58
CA PRO A 279 8.07 -40.90 23.13
C PRO A 279 6.90 -41.63 22.45
N GLU A 280 6.46 -42.77 22.98
CA GLU A 280 5.34 -43.54 22.39
C GLU A 280 3.99 -42.81 22.51
N ASP A 281 3.86 -41.93 23.52
CA ASP A 281 2.70 -41.06 23.74
C ASP A 281 2.74 -39.78 22.89
N CYS A 282 3.79 -39.57 22.10
CA CYS A 282 4.02 -38.37 21.31
C CYS A 282 3.80 -38.62 19.80
N LEU A 283 3.49 -37.56 19.07
CA LEU A 283 3.33 -37.57 17.61
C LEU A 283 4.14 -36.43 17.00
N TYR A 284 5.02 -36.73 16.03
CA TYR A 284 5.79 -35.73 15.29
C TYR A 284 5.22 -35.55 13.89
N VAL A 285 4.66 -34.38 13.62
CA VAL A 285 4.04 -33.99 12.35
C VAL A 285 5.02 -33.14 11.56
N CYS A 286 5.54 -33.70 10.47
CA CYS A 286 6.50 -33.02 9.61
C CYS A 286 6.27 -33.36 8.14
N GLY A 287 6.78 -32.49 7.27
CA GLY A 287 6.85 -32.71 5.84
C GLY A 287 7.50 -34.05 5.52
N ALA A 288 6.92 -34.79 4.58
CA ALA A 288 7.39 -36.14 4.29
C ALA A 288 8.87 -36.19 3.87
N PHE A 289 9.40 -35.11 3.29
CA PHE A 289 10.81 -34.97 2.96
C PHE A 289 11.73 -35.07 4.20
N HIS A 290 11.31 -34.47 5.33
CA HIS A 290 12.04 -34.47 6.59
C HIS A 290 11.83 -35.75 7.42
N ALA A 291 10.74 -36.47 7.16
CA ALA A 291 10.41 -37.72 7.86
C ALA A 291 11.41 -38.86 7.60
N SER A 292 12.15 -38.81 6.48
CA SER A 292 13.21 -39.77 6.12
C SER A 292 14.62 -39.18 6.22
N SER A 293 14.83 -38.32 7.22
CA SER A 293 16.11 -37.66 7.47
C SER A 293 17.26 -38.62 7.78
N ARG A 294 18.48 -38.24 7.37
CA ARG A 294 19.73 -39.00 7.55
C ARG A 294 20.75 -38.29 8.43
N VAL A 295 20.34 -37.21 9.10
CA VAL A 295 21.21 -36.51 10.05
C VAL A 295 21.48 -37.40 11.26
N GLU A 296 22.61 -37.19 11.95
CA GLU A 296 23.02 -38.03 13.08
C GLU A 296 22.08 -37.86 14.30
N GLU A 297 21.39 -36.73 14.37
CA GLU A 297 20.42 -36.36 15.40
C GLU A 297 19.06 -37.04 15.22
N PHE A 298 18.83 -37.73 14.10
CA PHE A 298 17.54 -38.37 13.81
C PHE A 298 17.13 -39.38 14.89
N GLY A 299 15.89 -39.28 15.36
CA GLY A 299 15.29 -40.18 16.34
C GLY A 299 15.56 -39.80 17.80
N VAL A 300 14.80 -40.39 18.71
CA VAL A 300 14.95 -40.17 20.17
C VAL A 300 16.29 -40.69 20.71
N HIS A 301 16.96 -41.55 19.95
CA HIS A 301 18.29 -42.10 20.24
C HIS A 301 19.38 -41.58 19.29
N GLY A 302 19.16 -40.43 18.63
CA GLY A 302 20.17 -39.79 17.76
C GLY A 302 21.52 -39.62 18.46
N SER A 303 22.61 -39.77 17.70
CA SER A 303 23.98 -39.90 18.22
C SER A 303 24.69 -38.57 18.46
N ASP A 304 24.18 -37.46 17.92
CA ASP A 304 24.76 -36.12 18.07
C ASP A 304 23.76 -35.10 18.60
N THR A 305 24.17 -33.86 18.84
CA THR A 305 23.32 -32.72 19.23
C THR A 305 23.74 -31.47 18.47
N PHE A 306 22.80 -30.86 17.76
CA PHE A 306 23.05 -29.67 16.96
C PHE A 306 23.16 -28.42 17.82
N GLU A 307 24.22 -27.64 17.61
CA GLU A 307 24.36 -26.33 18.25
C GLU A 307 23.46 -25.31 17.55
N ILE A 308 22.33 -24.98 18.19
CA ILE A 308 21.40 -23.97 17.68
C ILE A 308 21.99 -22.58 17.93
N THR A 309 22.19 -21.82 16.85
CA THR A 309 22.62 -20.42 16.93
C THR A 309 21.61 -19.57 17.72
N PRO A 310 22.05 -18.57 18.47
CA PRO A 310 21.11 -17.60 19.07
C PRO A 310 20.35 -16.81 17.99
N PRO A 311 19.08 -16.42 18.22
CA PRO A 311 18.41 -15.44 17.37
C PRO A 311 19.19 -14.13 17.30
N SER A 312 19.00 -13.40 16.20
CA SER A 312 19.54 -12.05 16.05
C SER A 312 18.92 -11.09 17.08
N GLY A 313 19.49 -9.88 17.21
CA GLY A 313 18.91 -8.81 18.03
C GLY A 313 17.64 -8.16 17.43
N SER A 314 17.14 -8.69 16.29
CA SER A 314 15.97 -8.15 15.60
C SER A 314 14.71 -8.23 16.46
N THR A 315 13.86 -7.21 16.36
CA THR A 315 12.59 -7.19 17.10
C THR A 315 11.47 -7.79 16.24
N TRP A 316 11.11 -9.03 16.54
CA TRP A 316 10.03 -9.76 15.87
C TRP A 316 8.67 -9.48 16.50
N GLN A 317 7.68 -9.33 15.63
CA GLN A 317 6.29 -9.13 16.00
C GLN A 317 5.41 -10.16 15.30
N HIS A 318 4.36 -10.60 15.98
CA HIS A 318 3.58 -11.76 15.59
C HIS A 318 2.10 -11.40 15.48
N GLY A 319 1.45 -11.80 14.40
CA GLY A 319 0.02 -11.59 14.18
C GLY A 319 -0.61 -12.59 13.22
N LEU A 320 -1.94 -12.52 13.10
CA LEU A 320 -2.69 -13.27 12.09
C LEU A 320 -3.11 -12.31 10.97
N ILE A 321 -2.94 -12.72 9.72
CA ILE A 321 -3.41 -11.98 8.54
C ILE A 321 -4.42 -12.79 7.74
N PRO A 322 -5.35 -12.14 7.02
CA PRO A 322 -6.21 -12.83 6.06
C PRO A 322 -5.37 -13.49 4.97
N SER A 323 -5.77 -14.70 4.58
CA SER A 323 -5.20 -15.42 3.46
C SER A 323 -6.32 -15.81 2.48
N SER A 324 -5.95 -16.31 1.31
CA SER A 324 -6.88 -16.84 0.33
C SER A 324 -6.30 -18.04 -0.40
N HIS A 325 -7.15 -18.79 -1.11
CA HIS A 325 -6.68 -19.91 -1.92
C HIS A 325 -5.69 -19.43 -2.98
N THR A 326 -5.99 -18.33 -3.68
CA THR A 326 -5.10 -17.75 -4.68
C THR A 326 -3.78 -17.27 -4.08
N ALA A 327 -3.81 -16.66 -2.89
CA ALA A 327 -2.59 -16.20 -2.22
C ALA A 327 -1.68 -17.37 -1.78
N ILE A 328 -2.28 -18.48 -1.35
CA ILE A 328 -1.55 -19.72 -1.05
C ILE A 328 -0.96 -20.31 -2.32
N GLU A 329 -1.73 -20.37 -3.40
CA GLU A 329 -1.26 -20.89 -4.69
C GLU A 329 -0.07 -20.08 -5.23
N ALA A 330 -0.15 -18.75 -5.15
CA ALA A 330 0.94 -17.87 -5.54
C ALA A 330 2.18 -18.04 -4.65
N GLN A 331 2.01 -18.14 -3.32
CA GLN A 331 3.12 -18.29 -2.37
C GLN A 331 3.98 -19.53 -2.64
N PHE A 332 3.34 -20.64 -3.03
CA PHE A 332 4.00 -21.93 -3.20
C PHE A 332 4.12 -22.37 -4.68
N GLY A 333 3.84 -21.47 -5.63
CA GLY A 333 3.92 -21.77 -7.06
C GLY A 333 3.00 -22.91 -7.52
N LEU A 334 1.84 -23.08 -6.88
CA LEU A 334 0.84 -24.08 -7.24
C LEU A 334 0.04 -23.62 -8.47
N ALA A 335 -0.51 -24.58 -9.23
CA ALA A 335 -1.40 -24.24 -10.32
C ALA A 335 -2.68 -23.57 -9.80
N ALA A 336 -3.23 -22.61 -10.56
CA ALA A 336 -4.46 -21.91 -10.20
C ALA A 336 -5.60 -22.90 -9.92
N GLY A 337 -6.29 -22.71 -8.80
CA GLY A 337 -7.40 -23.55 -8.33
C GLY A 337 -6.99 -24.80 -7.57
N SER A 338 -5.70 -25.13 -7.43
CA SER A 338 -5.24 -26.34 -6.72
C SER A 338 -5.72 -26.42 -5.28
N VAL A 339 -5.70 -25.30 -4.54
CA VAL A 339 -6.15 -25.26 -3.14
C VAL A 339 -7.67 -25.37 -3.05
N SER A 340 -8.39 -24.86 -4.06
CA SER A 340 -9.85 -25.03 -4.18
C SER A 340 -10.24 -26.48 -4.44
N ILE A 341 -9.49 -27.17 -5.32
CA ILE A 341 -9.64 -28.60 -5.59
C ILE A 341 -9.36 -29.41 -4.32
N ALA A 342 -8.26 -29.10 -3.60
CA ALA A 342 -7.93 -29.74 -2.33
C ALA A 342 -9.06 -29.59 -1.29
N ALA A 343 -9.65 -28.40 -1.15
CA ALA A 343 -10.77 -28.16 -0.25
C ALA A 343 -12.05 -28.93 -0.62
N THR A 344 -12.30 -29.13 -1.92
CA THR A 344 -13.41 -29.95 -2.43
C THR A 344 -13.15 -31.43 -2.16
N GLN A 345 -11.96 -31.91 -2.47
CA GLN A 345 -11.53 -33.29 -2.20
C GLN A 345 -11.58 -33.62 -0.70
N TRP A 346 -11.18 -32.69 0.17
CA TRP A 346 -11.33 -32.82 1.63
C TRP A 346 -12.78 -33.11 2.03
N THR A 347 -13.73 -32.36 1.45
CA THR A 347 -15.16 -32.53 1.73
C THR A 347 -15.65 -33.90 1.25
N GLN A 348 -15.22 -34.35 0.07
CA GLN A 348 -15.53 -35.67 -0.47
C GLN A 348 -14.93 -36.79 0.39
N ASN A 349 -13.66 -36.68 0.79
CA ASN A 349 -12.99 -37.68 1.61
C ASN A 349 -13.67 -37.84 2.98
N ILE A 350 -14.10 -36.74 3.63
CA ILE A 350 -14.89 -36.82 4.87
C ILE A 350 -16.20 -37.57 4.64
N GLN A 351 -16.92 -37.26 3.56
CA GLN A 351 -18.19 -37.91 3.25
C GLN A 351 -18.02 -39.40 2.93
N ARG A 352 -16.96 -39.77 2.22
CA ARG A 352 -16.62 -41.14 1.83
C ARG A 352 -16.14 -41.97 3.02
N THR A 353 -15.14 -41.49 3.73
CA THR A 353 -14.47 -42.22 4.83
C THR A 353 -15.23 -42.17 6.15
N LYS A 354 -16.18 -41.23 6.30
CA LYS A 354 -16.91 -40.95 7.55
C LYS A 354 -15.99 -40.54 8.72
N VAL A 355 -14.73 -40.18 8.46
CA VAL A 355 -13.82 -39.64 9.46
C VAL A 355 -14.36 -38.30 9.97
N ARG A 356 -14.41 -38.14 11.29
CA ARG A 356 -14.87 -36.88 11.89
C ARG A 356 -13.68 -35.89 11.98
N PRO A 357 -13.74 -34.73 11.30
CA PRO A 357 -12.67 -33.74 11.38
C PRO A 357 -12.61 -33.07 12.76
N TYR A 358 -11.44 -32.56 13.11
CA TYR A 358 -11.25 -31.64 14.23
C TYR A 358 -11.51 -30.20 13.77
N ARG A 359 -12.16 -29.44 14.65
CA ARG A 359 -12.46 -28.02 14.47
C ARG A 359 -12.42 -27.34 15.82
N LEU A 360 -11.80 -26.16 15.88
CA LEU A 360 -11.70 -25.38 17.11
C LEU A 360 -13.07 -25.00 17.67
N ALA A 361 -13.26 -25.19 18.97
CA ALA A 361 -14.49 -24.86 19.67
C ALA A 361 -14.74 -23.35 19.61
N GLY A 362 -15.93 -22.98 19.14
CA GLY A 362 -16.34 -21.58 18.98
C GLY A 362 -15.83 -20.91 17.71
N GLN A 363 -15.17 -21.64 16.80
CA GLN A 363 -14.56 -21.02 15.63
C GLN A 363 -15.57 -20.35 14.70
N ALA A 364 -15.28 -19.10 14.34
CA ALA A 364 -16.12 -18.28 13.48
C ALA A 364 -16.36 -18.94 12.11
N GLY A 365 -17.63 -18.97 11.67
CA GLY A 365 -18.02 -19.57 10.39
C GLY A 365 -18.30 -21.07 10.41
N THR A 366 -18.11 -21.75 11.54
CA THR A 366 -18.49 -23.16 11.72
C THR A 366 -19.89 -23.29 12.34
N ARG A 367 -20.71 -24.24 11.87
CA ARG A 367 -21.99 -24.56 12.53
C ARG A 367 -21.70 -25.25 13.86
N LYS A 368 -22.34 -24.82 14.95
CA LYS A 368 -22.29 -25.50 16.26
C LYS A 368 -22.61 -26.98 16.06
N ALA A 369 -21.62 -27.84 16.29
CA ALA A 369 -21.88 -29.27 16.36
C ALA A 369 -22.89 -29.51 17.51
N PRO A 370 -23.91 -30.36 17.31
CA PRO A 370 -24.83 -30.68 18.39
C PRO A 370 -24.04 -31.23 19.58
N LYS A 371 -24.35 -30.75 20.79
CA LYS A 371 -23.80 -31.28 22.05
C LYS A 371 -24.22 -32.74 22.18
N GLN A 372 -23.41 -33.65 21.65
CA GLN A 372 -23.55 -35.07 21.98
C GLN A 372 -23.02 -35.26 23.40
N ARG A 373 -23.89 -35.84 24.23
CA ARG A 373 -23.59 -36.39 25.55
C ARG A 373 -22.32 -37.23 25.41
N ARG A 374 -21.27 -36.95 26.20
CA ARG A 374 -20.10 -37.84 26.33
C ARG A 374 -20.61 -39.21 26.83
N THR A 375 -20.92 -40.12 25.91
CA THR A 375 -20.86 -41.54 26.21
C THR A 375 -19.39 -41.88 26.14
N ALA A 376 -18.77 -42.04 27.32
CA ALA A 376 -17.47 -42.66 27.46
C ALA A 376 -17.58 -44.13 27.03
N GLY A 377 -17.66 -44.36 25.73
CA GLY A 377 -17.22 -45.62 25.14
C GLY A 377 -15.72 -45.46 24.96
N SER A 378 -14.95 -45.91 25.96
CA SER A 378 -13.55 -46.23 25.72
C SER A 378 -13.55 -47.23 24.57
N ALA A 379 -13.14 -46.80 23.38
CA ALA A 379 -12.51 -47.73 22.48
C ALA A 379 -11.28 -48.21 23.24
N ALA A 380 -11.18 -49.52 23.45
CA ALA A 380 -9.98 -50.09 24.03
C ALA A 380 -8.78 -49.61 23.19
N PRO A 381 -7.63 -49.24 23.80
CA PRO A 381 -6.43 -48.98 23.04
C PRO A 381 -6.20 -50.21 22.16
N VAL A 382 -6.22 -50.02 20.84
CA VAL A 382 -5.82 -51.06 19.91
C VAL A 382 -4.37 -51.33 20.24
N ALA A 383 -4.07 -52.56 20.67
CA ALA A 383 -2.70 -52.97 20.92
C ALA A 383 -1.87 -52.61 19.68
N THR A 384 -0.73 -51.96 19.88
CA THR A 384 0.21 -51.61 18.83
C THR A 384 0.66 -52.91 18.16
N GLU A 385 -0.01 -53.32 17.09
CA GLU A 385 0.46 -54.44 16.27
C GLU A 385 1.83 -54.04 15.71
N ALA A 386 2.76 -55.00 15.69
CA ALA A 386 4.07 -54.76 15.11
C ALA A 386 3.88 -54.27 13.66
N PRO A 387 4.64 -53.24 13.23
CA PRO A 387 4.48 -52.67 11.90
C PRO A 387 4.62 -53.76 10.83
N SER A 388 3.59 -53.90 10.02
CA SER A 388 3.51 -54.90 8.95
C SER A 388 3.75 -54.24 7.58
N ASP A 389 4.35 -54.97 6.65
CA ASP A 389 4.60 -54.46 5.29
C ASP A 389 3.29 -54.31 4.51
N LYS A 390 2.80 -53.06 4.42
CA LYS A 390 1.67 -52.66 3.55
C LYS A 390 2.16 -52.17 2.19
N LEU A 391 3.38 -51.64 2.16
CA LEU A 391 4.00 -51.04 0.99
C LEU A 391 4.13 -52.02 -0.18
N SER A 392 4.53 -53.26 0.07
CA SER A 392 4.59 -54.31 -0.95
C SER A 392 3.24 -54.54 -1.64
N GLY A 393 2.15 -54.56 -0.85
CA GLY A 393 0.80 -54.73 -1.38
C GLY A 393 0.36 -53.52 -2.19
N PHE A 394 0.66 -52.32 -1.70
CA PHE A 394 0.35 -51.06 -2.38
C PHE A 394 1.06 -50.96 -3.74
N LEU A 395 2.38 -51.18 -3.79
CA LEU A 395 3.18 -51.04 -5.01
C LEU A 395 2.87 -52.07 -6.10
N ARG A 396 2.31 -53.24 -5.74
CA ARG A 396 1.92 -54.29 -6.71
C ARG A 396 0.59 -53.99 -7.40
N ASN A 397 -0.24 -53.16 -6.80
CA ASN A 397 -1.54 -52.81 -7.35
C ASN A 397 -1.40 -51.55 -8.19
N PRO A 398 -1.81 -51.56 -9.47
CA PRO A 398 -1.93 -50.32 -10.21
C PRO A 398 -2.93 -49.40 -9.47
N PRO A 399 -2.70 -48.08 -9.43
CA PRO A 399 -3.63 -47.16 -8.81
C PRO A 399 -5.02 -47.33 -9.46
N VAL A 400 -6.04 -47.60 -8.64
CA VAL A 400 -7.42 -47.65 -9.11
C VAL A 400 -7.87 -46.21 -9.32
N LEU A 401 -7.77 -45.73 -10.55
CA LEU A 401 -8.35 -44.43 -10.90
C LEU A 401 -9.87 -44.57 -10.81
N ASP A 402 -10.50 -43.73 -9.98
CA ASP A 402 -11.96 -43.70 -9.79
C ASP A 402 -12.69 -43.71 -11.14
N GLN A 403 -13.83 -44.42 -11.20
CA GLN A 403 -14.70 -44.37 -12.36
C GLN A 403 -15.25 -42.95 -12.56
N LEU A 404 -15.64 -42.63 -13.80
CA LEU A 404 -16.26 -41.36 -14.14
C LEU A 404 -17.46 -41.07 -13.21
N ASP A 405 -17.40 -39.98 -12.45
CA ASP A 405 -18.58 -39.43 -11.77
C ASP A 405 -19.38 -38.60 -12.79
N GLU A 406 -20.26 -39.28 -13.52
CA GLU A 406 -21.10 -38.65 -14.54
C GLU A 406 -21.98 -37.54 -13.95
N ALA A 407 -22.46 -37.70 -12.71
CA ALA A 407 -23.33 -36.71 -12.07
C ALA A 407 -22.57 -35.42 -11.75
N GLU A 408 -21.36 -35.54 -11.19
CA GLU A 408 -20.50 -34.39 -10.92
C GLU A 408 -20.13 -33.64 -12.21
N LEU A 409 -19.71 -34.37 -13.24
CA LEU A 409 -19.32 -33.75 -14.51
C LEU A 409 -20.52 -33.08 -15.22
N LEU A 410 -21.71 -33.67 -15.15
CA LEU A 410 -22.95 -33.07 -15.66
C LEU A 410 -23.28 -31.77 -14.92
N ASP A 411 -23.21 -31.79 -13.58
CA ASP A 411 -23.46 -30.61 -12.76
C ASP A 411 -22.49 -29.48 -13.09
N TRP A 412 -21.20 -29.79 -13.22
CA TRP A 412 -20.19 -28.82 -13.64
C TRP A 412 -20.49 -28.24 -15.03
N SER A 413 -20.83 -29.10 -16.00
CA SER A 413 -21.13 -28.69 -17.38
C SER A 413 -22.36 -27.77 -17.47
N VAL A 414 -23.38 -28.03 -16.65
CA VAL A 414 -24.58 -27.17 -16.57
C VAL A 414 -24.26 -25.84 -15.90
N GLU A 415 -23.51 -25.85 -14.79
CA GLU A 415 -23.18 -24.64 -14.05
C GLU A 415 -22.22 -23.73 -14.81
N ILE A 416 -21.22 -24.26 -15.53
CA ILE A 416 -20.30 -23.43 -16.31
C ILE A 416 -21.04 -22.69 -17.42
N VAL A 417 -21.97 -23.34 -18.13
CA VAL A 417 -22.80 -22.68 -19.15
C VAL A 417 -23.71 -21.64 -18.53
N ARG A 418 -24.31 -21.93 -17.36
CA ARG A 418 -25.13 -20.95 -16.64
C ARG A 418 -24.29 -19.74 -16.18
N SER A 419 -23.05 -19.96 -15.78
CA SER A 419 -22.10 -18.91 -15.40
C SER A 419 -21.65 -18.08 -16.60
N ALA A 420 -21.34 -18.74 -17.72
CA ALA A 420 -20.95 -18.11 -18.98
C ALA A 420 -22.05 -17.20 -19.52
N ARG A 421 -23.32 -17.66 -19.55
CA ARG A 421 -24.48 -16.83 -19.94
C ARG A 421 -24.61 -15.57 -19.09
N ARG A 422 -24.42 -15.69 -17.78
CA ARG A 422 -24.46 -14.54 -16.85
C ARG A 422 -23.34 -13.53 -17.12
N ASN A 423 -22.24 -13.97 -17.72
CA ASN A 423 -21.10 -13.12 -18.10
C ASN A 423 -21.14 -12.71 -19.59
N GLY A 424 -22.28 -12.89 -20.28
CA GLY A 424 -22.48 -12.38 -21.63
C GLY A 424 -22.00 -13.30 -22.75
N TYR A 425 -21.49 -14.50 -22.45
CA TYR A 425 -21.16 -15.49 -23.46
C TYR A 425 -22.43 -16.08 -24.10
N LEU A 426 -22.38 -16.28 -25.42
CA LEU A 426 -23.43 -16.97 -26.18
C LEU A 426 -23.32 -18.49 -25.97
N ALA A 427 -23.65 -18.95 -24.75
CA ALA A 427 -23.64 -20.35 -24.37
C ALA A 427 -25.07 -20.92 -24.31
N SER A 428 -25.24 -22.18 -24.70
CA SER A 428 -26.51 -22.91 -24.86
C SER A 428 -26.42 -24.27 -24.17
N THR A 429 -27.52 -25.02 -24.10
CA THR A 429 -27.49 -26.38 -23.54
C THR A 429 -26.65 -27.32 -24.41
N ALA A 430 -26.55 -27.04 -25.71
CA ALA A 430 -25.66 -27.78 -26.61
C ALA A 430 -24.18 -27.63 -26.18
N ASP A 431 -23.79 -26.44 -25.69
CA ASP A 431 -22.42 -26.24 -25.20
C ASP A 431 -22.17 -27.01 -23.88
N ALA A 432 -23.19 -27.23 -23.05
CA ALA A 432 -23.04 -28.07 -21.85
C ALA A 432 -22.79 -29.53 -22.23
N ILE A 433 -23.51 -30.05 -23.23
CA ILE A 433 -23.28 -31.39 -23.78
C ILE A 433 -21.88 -31.47 -24.40
N ALA A 434 -21.49 -30.46 -25.18
CA ALA A 434 -20.17 -30.40 -25.81
C ALA A 434 -19.05 -30.37 -24.76
N VAL A 435 -19.18 -29.59 -23.68
CA VAL A 435 -18.21 -29.55 -22.58
C VAL A 435 -18.12 -30.92 -21.89
N PHE A 436 -19.25 -31.57 -21.61
CA PHE A 436 -19.29 -32.90 -20.99
C PHE A 436 -18.55 -33.93 -21.86
N GLU A 437 -18.93 -34.05 -23.14
CA GLU A 437 -18.34 -34.99 -24.08
C GLU A 437 -16.86 -34.68 -24.33
N THR A 438 -16.51 -33.40 -24.52
CA THR A 438 -15.13 -32.96 -24.75
C THR A 438 -14.25 -33.24 -23.54
N SER A 439 -14.76 -33.09 -22.32
CA SER A 439 -14.01 -33.43 -21.10
C SER A 439 -13.63 -34.92 -21.09
N ILE A 440 -14.57 -35.80 -21.42
CA ILE A 440 -14.35 -37.25 -21.52
C ILE A 440 -13.37 -37.58 -22.66
N LEU A 441 -13.52 -36.93 -23.82
CA LEU A 441 -12.61 -37.11 -24.95
C LEU A 441 -11.18 -36.70 -24.62
N LEU A 442 -10.99 -35.53 -23.97
CA LEU A 442 -9.67 -35.05 -23.55
C LEU A 442 -9.02 -35.99 -22.54
N ALA A 443 -9.80 -36.47 -21.56
CA ALA A 443 -9.33 -37.48 -20.60
C ALA A 443 -8.91 -38.77 -21.32
N GLY A 444 -9.75 -39.27 -22.25
CA GLY A 444 -9.47 -40.47 -23.03
C GLY A 444 -8.23 -40.34 -23.92
N MET A 445 -8.01 -39.19 -24.56
CA MET A 445 -6.77 -38.91 -25.33
C MET A 445 -5.51 -38.94 -24.45
N ARG A 446 -5.67 -38.69 -23.16
CA ARG A 446 -4.61 -38.72 -22.15
C ARG A 446 -4.54 -40.07 -21.42
N ASP A 447 -5.19 -41.11 -21.95
CA ASP A 447 -5.31 -42.46 -21.37
C ASP A 447 -5.88 -42.48 -19.94
N ARG A 448 -6.85 -41.59 -19.67
CA ARG A 448 -7.52 -41.49 -18.37
C ARG A 448 -8.98 -41.96 -18.43
N ALA A 449 -9.40 -42.62 -17.35
CA ALA A 449 -10.78 -43.08 -17.19
C ALA A 449 -11.76 -41.98 -16.75
N ARG A 450 -11.26 -40.89 -16.15
CA ARG A 450 -12.06 -39.73 -15.71
C ARG A 450 -11.36 -38.40 -16.04
N PRO A 451 -12.11 -37.35 -16.39
CA PRO A 451 -11.57 -36.00 -16.53
C PRO A 451 -11.08 -35.42 -15.21
N THR A 452 -9.97 -34.69 -15.26
CA THR A 452 -9.53 -33.79 -14.18
C THR A 452 -10.27 -32.45 -14.25
N PRO A 453 -10.21 -31.63 -13.18
CA PRO A 453 -10.62 -30.23 -13.26
C PRO A 453 -9.94 -29.45 -14.39
N TYR A 454 -8.71 -29.82 -14.77
CA TYR A 454 -7.98 -29.21 -15.88
C TYR A 454 -8.47 -29.69 -17.25
N ASP A 455 -8.81 -30.98 -17.41
CA ASP A 455 -9.52 -31.50 -18.60
C ASP A 455 -10.84 -30.76 -18.81
N PHE A 456 -11.60 -30.56 -17.73
CA PHE A 456 -12.86 -29.83 -17.76
C PHE A 456 -12.66 -28.34 -18.12
N GLN A 457 -11.64 -27.69 -17.57
CA GLN A 457 -11.31 -26.31 -17.91
C GLN A 457 -10.97 -26.16 -19.41
N ASP A 458 -10.12 -27.05 -19.94
CA ASP A 458 -9.78 -27.10 -21.36
C ASP A 458 -11.05 -27.27 -22.22
N ALA A 459 -11.91 -28.20 -21.86
CA ALA A 459 -13.17 -28.45 -22.55
C ALA A 459 -14.09 -27.22 -22.52
N ALA A 460 -14.24 -26.58 -21.35
CA ALA A 460 -15.06 -25.39 -21.15
C ALA A 460 -14.57 -24.21 -22.00
N VAL A 461 -13.28 -23.90 -21.95
CA VAL A 461 -12.67 -22.84 -22.76
C VAL A 461 -12.88 -23.15 -24.24
N THR A 462 -12.58 -24.38 -24.67
CA THR A 462 -12.70 -24.79 -26.09
C THR A 462 -14.13 -24.69 -26.61
N CYS A 463 -15.13 -25.09 -25.82
CA CYS A 463 -16.53 -25.14 -26.29
C CYS A 463 -17.23 -23.78 -26.19
N ILE A 464 -16.90 -22.97 -25.18
CA ILE A 464 -17.66 -21.75 -24.84
C ILE A 464 -16.95 -20.48 -25.32
N GLU A 465 -15.62 -20.40 -25.19
CA GLU A 465 -14.87 -19.16 -25.42
C GLU A 465 -14.44 -19.02 -26.89
N LYS A 466 -15.37 -18.53 -27.72
CA LYS A 466 -15.12 -18.23 -29.14
C LYS A 466 -14.44 -16.87 -29.34
N GLU A 467 -14.90 -15.87 -28.59
CA GLU A 467 -14.34 -14.53 -28.48
C GLU A 467 -14.43 -14.08 -27.01
N THR A 468 -13.50 -13.23 -26.58
CA THR A 468 -13.55 -12.65 -25.23
C THR A 468 -14.62 -11.58 -25.14
N VAL A 469 -15.36 -11.54 -24.03
CA VAL A 469 -16.39 -10.51 -23.80
C VAL A 469 -15.75 -9.33 -23.06
N PRO A 470 -15.65 -8.12 -23.66
CA PRO A 470 -14.98 -6.99 -23.03
C PRO A 470 -15.60 -6.63 -21.66
N GLY A 471 -14.75 -6.50 -20.64
CA GLY A 471 -15.16 -6.13 -19.29
C GLY A 471 -15.88 -7.23 -18.50
N ARG A 472 -15.87 -8.48 -18.98
CA ARG A 472 -16.40 -9.66 -18.27
C ARG A 472 -15.29 -10.66 -18.00
N ARG A 473 -15.55 -11.60 -17.08
CA ARG A 473 -14.60 -12.66 -16.71
C ARG A 473 -14.52 -13.68 -17.83
N ASP A 474 -13.31 -14.15 -18.15
CA ASP A 474 -13.10 -15.21 -19.13
C ASP A 474 -13.60 -16.58 -18.63
N VAL A 475 -13.75 -17.55 -19.55
CA VAL A 475 -14.31 -18.86 -19.18
C VAL A 475 -13.39 -19.59 -18.21
N ARG A 476 -12.07 -19.43 -18.35
CA ARG A 476 -11.07 -19.97 -17.41
C ARG A 476 -11.38 -19.53 -15.98
N ARG A 477 -11.55 -18.23 -15.74
CA ARG A 477 -11.88 -17.66 -14.43
C ARG A 477 -13.24 -18.13 -13.92
N LEU A 478 -14.21 -18.34 -14.81
CA LEU A 478 -15.50 -18.91 -14.43
C LEU A 478 -15.38 -20.37 -13.98
N VAL A 479 -14.51 -21.17 -14.60
CA VAL A 479 -14.21 -22.54 -14.16
C VAL A 479 -13.50 -22.53 -12.81
N GLU A 480 -12.53 -21.64 -12.59
CA GLU A 480 -11.87 -21.50 -11.27
C GLU A 480 -12.89 -21.20 -10.16
N ILE A 481 -13.83 -20.29 -10.42
CA ILE A 481 -14.92 -19.97 -9.49
C ILE A 481 -15.83 -21.18 -9.24
N LEU A 482 -16.13 -21.96 -10.29
CA LEU A 482 -16.95 -23.16 -10.20
C LEU A 482 -16.27 -24.23 -9.32
N MET A 483 -14.96 -24.41 -9.46
CA MET A 483 -14.17 -25.39 -8.70
C MET A 483 -13.90 -25.00 -7.24
N GLY A 484 -14.52 -23.91 -6.77
CA GLY A 484 -14.46 -23.45 -5.39
C GLY A 484 -14.13 -21.98 -5.24
N GLY A 485 -13.56 -21.37 -6.29
CA GLY A 485 -13.17 -19.96 -6.37
C GLY A 485 -12.14 -19.55 -5.31
N ASP A 486 -11.71 -18.29 -5.37
CA ASP A 486 -10.84 -17.77 -4.33
C ASP A 486 -11.61 -17.64 -3.00
N ARG A 487 -11.34 -18.57 -2.07
CA ARG A 487 -11.88 -18.49 -0.71
C ARG A 487 -10.94 -17.69 0.15
N VAL A 488 -11.40 -16.51 0.54
CA VAL A 488 -10.64 -15.62 1.42
C VAL A 488 -11.12 -15.79 2.84
N GLY A 489 -10.20 -16.05 3.76
CA GLY A 489 -10.52 -16.10 5.17
C GLY A 489 -10.56 -14.72 5.80
N ARG A 490 -10.72 -14.70 7.12
CA ARG A 490 -10.92 -13.47 7.88
C ARG A 490 -10.36 -13.62 9.28
N VAL A 491 -9.60 -12.61 9.69
CA VAL A 491 -9.18 -12.43 11.08
C VAL A 491 -10.33 -11.77 11.83
N GLY A 492 -10.80 -12.43 12.89
CA GLY A 492 -11.87 -11.88 13.73
C GLY A 492 -11.35 -10.77 14.63
N TYR A 493 -12.29 -10.00 15.18
CA TYR A 493 -11.98 -8.79 15.94
C TYR A 493 -11.05 -9.06 17.14
N ASP A 494 -11.27 -10.14 17.89
CA ASP A 494 -10.46 -10.46 19.07
C ASP A 494 -9.00 -10.81 18.71
N ALA A 495 -8.76 -11.37 17.52
CA ALA A 495 -7.43 -11.69 17.01
C ALA A 495 -6.72 -10.52 16.31
N LEU A 496 -7.36 -9.35 16.18
CA LEU A 496 -6.72 -8.18 15.59
C LEU A 496 -5.71 -7.55 16.56
N PRO A 497 -4.63 -6.93 16.05
CA PRO A 497 -3.77 -6.09 16.88
C PRO A 497 -4.54 -4.98 17.61
N PRO A 498 -4.08 -4.52 18.79
CA PRO A 498 -4.73 -3.44 19.54
C PRO A 498 -5.04 -2.19 18.70
N LEU A 499 -4.11 -1.75 17.85
CA LEU A 499 -4.29 -0.60 16.96
C LEU A 499 -5.44 -0.81 15.98
N ALA A 500 -5.52 -2.00 15.35
CA ALA A 500 -6.59 -2.31 14.41
C ALA A 500 -7.97 -2.39 15.09
N ARG A 501 -8.02 -2.86 16.35
CA ARG A 501 -9.25 -2.81 17.17
C ARG A 501 -9.66 -1.37 17.50
N ASP A 502 -8.71 -0.53 17.95
CA ASP A 502 -8.97 0.89 18.24
C ASP A 502 -9.58 1.63 17.04
N VAL A 503 -9.05 1.39 15.84
CA VAL A 503 -9.60 1.94 14.59
C VAL A 503 -11.06 1.51 14.38
N HIS A 504 -11.37 0.22 14.58
CA HIS A 504 -12.74 -0.26 14.43
C HIS A 504 -13.68 0.31 15.50
N ASP A 505 -13.21 0.46 16.74
CA ASP A 505 -14.00 0.99 17.84
C ASP A 505 -14.32 2.48 17.66
N ARG A 506 -13.34 3.27 17.23
CA ARG A 506 -13.52 4.71 16.94
C ARG A 506 -14.41 4.96 15.72
N LEU A 507 -14.48 4.03 14.79
CA LEU A 507 -15.36 4.09 13.62
C LEU A 507 -16.72 3.42 13.84
N ALA A 508 -16.97 2.80 15.00
CA ALA A 508 -18.24 2.18 15.33
C ALA A 508 -19.47 3.11 15.21
N PRO A 509 -19.39 4.43 15.52
CA PRO A 509 -20.52 5.35 15.33
C PRO A 509 -21.03 5.47 13.89
N LEU A 510 -20.24 5.08 12.89
CA LEU A 510 -20.69 5.06 11.49
C LEU A 510 -21.76 3.99 11.22
N ASP A 511 -21.92 3.01 12.13
CA ASP A 511 -22.83 1.85 11.98
C ASP A 511 -22.62 1.08 10.67
N LEU A 512 -21.36 0.99 10.23
CA LEU A 512 -20.95 0.26 9.03
C LEU A 512 -20.21 -1.02 9.40
N LYS A 513 -20.47 -2.09 8.64
CA LYS A 513 -19.73 -3.36 8.76
C LYS A 513 -18.37 -3.28 8.07
N LEU A 514 -17.48 -2.42 8.57
CA LEU A 514 -16.19 -2.07 7.96
C LEU A 514 -15.19 -3.23 7.88
N GLN A 515 -15.41 -4.28 8.67
CA GLN A 515 -14.58 -5.50 8.65
C GLN A 515 -14.95 -6.45 7.48
N GLN A 516 -16.03 -6.18 6.77
CA GLN A 516 -16.42 -6.95 5.58
C GLN A 516 -15.73 -6.39 4.34
N ARG A 517 -15.41 -7.26 3.38
CA ARG A 517 -14.84 -6.83 2.09
C ARG A 517 -15.80 -5.97 1.27
N GLY A 518 -15.20 -5.18 0.39
CA GLY A 518 -15.86 -4.27 -0.55
C GLY A 518 -16.03 -2.86 0.00
N VAL A 519 -16.34 -1.94 -0.91
CA VAL A 519 -16.53 -0.52 -0.58
C VAL A 519 -17.82 -0.31 0.20
N ARG A 520 -17.76 0.52 1.24
CA ARG A 520 -18.91 0.98 2.04
C ARG A 520 -18.90 2.50 2.06
N ARG A 521 -20.03 3.11 1.74
CA ARG A 521 -20.16 4.55 1.73
C ARG A 521 -20.54 5.07 3.11
N ALA A 522 -19.76 6.00 3.64
CA ALA A 522 -20.06 6.72 4.87
C ALA A 522 -20.46 8.17 4.53
N LEU A 523 -21.45 8.69 5.26
CA LEU A 523 -21.89 10.07 5.21
C LEU A 523 -21.78 10.65 6.61
N LEU A 524 -21.00 11.70 6.77
CA LEU A 524 -20.76 12.34 8.05
C LEU A 524 -21.41 13.73 8.01
N ASP A 525 -22.40 13.95 8.86
CA ASP A 525 -22.95 15.29 9.14
C ASP A 525 -22.62 15.69 10.56
N MET A 526 -21.52 16.43 10.71
CA MET A 526 -20.96 16.84 12.00
C MET A 526 -21.69 18.05 12.62
N THR A 527 -22.69 18.60 11.92
CA THR A 527 -23.64 19.56 12.51
C THR A 527 -24.69 18.83 13.31
N SER A 528 -25.28 17.80 12.71
CA SER A 528 -26.37 17.03 13.32
C SER A 528 -25.86 16.00 14.34
N GLN A 529 -24.68 15.43 14.12
CA GLN A 529 -24.06 14.39 14.95
C GLN A 529 -22.60 14.76 15.26
N PRO A 530 -22.34 15.57 16.31
CA PRO A 530 -21.00 16.02 16.66
C PRO A 530 -20.00 14.90 16.97
N GLU A 531 -20.46 13.74 17.41
CA GLU A 531 -19.68 12.53 17.67
C GLU A 531 -18.94 12.01 16.43
N LEU A 532 -19.46 12.27 15.23
CA LEU A 532 -18.83 11.86 13.97
C LEU A 532 -17.53 12.60 13.65
N ARG A 533 -17.20 13.68 14.38
CA ARG A 533 -15.92 14.39 14.23
C ARG A 533 -14.73 13.48 14.54
N GLN A 534 -14.86 12.63 15.56
CA GLN A 534 -13.81 11.66 15.90
C GLN A 534 -13.60 10.64 14.78
N CYS A 535 -14.69 10.22 14.11
CA CYS A 535 -14.59 9.36 12.94
C CYS A 535 -13.89 10.08 11.78
N SER A 536 -14.22 11.35 11.52
CA SER A 536 -13.54 12.16 10.49
C SER A 536 -12.03 12.24 10.76
N ASP A 537 -11.61 12.51 11.99
CA ASP A 537 -10.18 12.54 12.38
C ASP A 537 -9.47 11.23 12.03
N VAL A 538 -10.07 10.10 12.40
CA VAL A 538 -9.53 8.77 12.07
C VAL A 538 -9.45 8.57 10.55
N LEU A 539 -10.51 8.90 9.80
CA LEU A 539 -10.55 8.69 8.35
C LEU A 539 -9.48 9.50 7.61
N TRP A 540 -9.20 10.73 8.05
CA TRP A 540 -8.13 11.56 7.48
C TRP A 540 -6.73 11.01 7.78
N ILE A 541 -6.50 10.46 8.99
CA ILE A 541 -5.25 9.77 9.31
C ILE A 541 -5.11 8.48 8.49
N LEU A 542 -6.17 7.66 8.41
CA LEU A 542 -6.16 6.42 7.62
C LEU A 542 -5.93 6.69 6.13
N ARG A 543 -6.46 7.79 5.59
CA ARG A 543 -6.17 8.22 4.20
C ARG A 543 -4.67 8.43 3.97
N HIS A 544 -3.93 8.87 4.99
CA HIS A 544 -2.49 9.07 4.91
C HIS A 544 -1.71 7.75 5.11
N LEU A 545 -2.16 6.89 6.03
CA LEU A 545 -1.43 5.67 6.42
C LEU A 545 -1.70 4.46 5.53
N MET A 546 -2.92 4.33 5.01
CA MET A 546 -3.40 3.13 4.31
C MET A 546 -3.23 3.23 2.79
N PRO A 547 -3.22 2.08 2.06
CA PRO A 547 -3.20 2.06 0.60
C PRO A 547 -4.33 2.88 -0.04
N HIS A 548 -4.07 3.38 -1.25
CA HIS A 548 -5.06 4.10 -2.03
C HIS A 548 -6.34 3.27 -2.21
N GLY A 549 -7.49 3.86 -1.88
CA GLY A 549 -8.81 3.19 -1.94
C GLY A 549 -9.32 2.65 -0.60
N ALA A 550 -8.48 2.51 0.42
CA ALA A 550 -8.91 2.05 1.75
C ALA A 550 -9.83 3.05 2.47
N ALA A 551 -9.48 4.34 2.42
CA ALA A 551 -10.28 5.45 2.92
C ALA A 551 -10.21 6.61 1.92
N ARG A 552 -11.23 6.71 1.05
CA ARG A 552 -11.25 7.68 -0.06
C ARG A 552 -12.33 8.74 0.16
N PRO A 553 -11.98 10.04 0.28
CA PRO A 553 -12.99 11.09 0.35
C PRO A 553 -13.63 11.31 -1.04
N ILE A 554 -14.95 11.43 -1.07
CA ILE A 554 -15.76 11.81 -2.24
C ILE A 554 -16.14 13.29 -2.15
N MET A 555 -16.53 13.72 -0.94
CA MET A 555 -16.84 15.09 -0.58
C MET A 555 -16.21 15.38 0.77
N GLY A 556 -15.61 16.56 0.92
CA GLY A 556 -14.95 16.99 2.13
C GLY A 556 -13.48 17.31 1.87
N GLU A 557 -13.04 18.41 2.46
CA GLU A 557 -11.67 18.91 2.45
C GLU A 557 -11.22 19.16 3.89
N ARG A 558 -9.95 18.86 4.16
CA ARG A 558 -9.27 19.19 5.42
C ARG A 558 -8.03 20.01 5.09
N GLU A 559 -8.08 21.30 5.42
CA GLU A 559 -7.02 22.27 5.18
C GLU A 559 -6.73 23.06 6.45
N LEU A 560 -5.64 23.83 6.46
CA LEU A 560 -5.21 24.57 7.65
C LEU A 560 -6.27 25.61 8.01
N GLY A 561 -6.88 25.46 9.19
CA GLY A 561 -7.96 26.35 9.66
C GLY A 561 -9.32 26.15 9.00
N LYS A 562 -9.47 25.19 8.08
CA LYS A 562 -10.73 24.88 7.38
C LYS A 562 -11.04 23.39 7.51
N GLN A 563 -12.14 23.10 8.18
CA GLN A 563 -12.68 21.74 8.30
C GLN A 563 -14.07 21.69 7.68
N SER A 564 -14.31 20.64 6.90
CA SER A 564 -15.63 20.41 6.32
C SER A 564 -16.62 20.01 7.41
N VAL A 565 -17.84 20.51 7.32
CA VAL A 565 -18.91 20.21 8.28
C VAL A 565 -19.72 18.98 7.84
N GLN A 566 -19.70 18.68 6.53
CA GLN A 566 -20.25 17.47 5.95
C GLN A 566 -19.19 16.80 5.09
N GLU A 567 -19.10 15.47 5.18
CA GLU A 567 -18.15 14.65 4.42
C GLU A 567 -18.82 13.39 3.87
N SER A 568 -18.32 12.89 2.74
CA SER A 568 -18.71 11.60 2.16
C SER A 568 -17.47 10.80 1.82
N TRP A 569 -17.46 9.54 2.21
CA TRP A 569 -16.30 8.65 2.09
C TRP A 569 -16.69 7.31 1.47
N ASP A 570 -15.79 6.75 0.68
CA ASP A 570 -15.79 5.34 0.29
C ASP A 570 -14.72 4.61 1.13
N LEU A 571 -15.14 3.64 1.93
CA LEU A 571 -14.31 2.90 2.90
C LEU A 571 -14.22 1.42 2.51
N ALA A 572 -13.00 0.89 2.41
CA ALA A 572 -12.72 -0.50 2.05
C ALA A 572 -11.79 -1.20 3.06
N LEU A 573 -11.92 -0.89 4.36
CA LEU A 573 -11.03 -1.40 5.41
C LEU A 573 -10.99 -2.93 5.48
N GLY A 574 -12.11 -3.61 5.27
CA GLY A 574 -12.14 -5.08 5.24
C GLY A 574 -11.45 -5.68 4.01
N THR A 575 -11.33 -4.93 2.90
CA THR A 575 -10.52 -5.34 1.75
C THR A 575 -9.03 -5.17 2.06
N HIS A 576 -8.65 -4.08 2.73
CA HIS A 576 -7.28 -3.77 3.12
C HIS A 576 -6.97 -4.16 4.58
N GLN A 577 -7.57 -5.25 5.08
CA GLN A 577 -7.45 -5.63 6.49
C GLN A 577 -5.99 -5.95 6.87
N ARG A 578 -5.21 -6.55 5.96
CA ARG A 578 -3.78 -6.77 6.16
C ARG A 578 -3.02 -5.46 6.43
N ALA A 579 -3.17 -4.46 5.57
CA ALA A 579 -2.48 -3.19 5.75
C ALA A 579 -2.84 -2.53 7.10
N LEU A 580 -4.09 -2.67 7.55
CA LEU A 580 -4.51 -2.19 8.86
C LEU A 580 -3.86 -2.96 10.03
N ILE A 581 -3.72 -4.29 9.88
CA ILE A 581 -3.02 -5.16 10.84
C ILE A 581 -1.54 -4.78 10.92
N GLU A 582 -0.90 -4.55 9.77
CA GLU A 582 0.52 -4.19 9.67
C GLU A 582 0.85 -2.83 10.29
N LEU A 583 -0.09 -1.86 10.29
CA LEU A 583 0.09 -0.63 11.07
C LEU A 583 0.28 -0.92 12.57
N GLY A 584 -0.35 -1.97 13.08
CA GLY A 584 -0.17 -2.43 14.45
C GLY A 584 1.25 -2.91 14.75
N TYR A 585 2.07 -3.18 13.72
CA TYR A 585 3.47 -3.50 13.91
C TYR A 585 4.38 -2.28 14.02
N GLU A 586 3.95 -1.14 13.50
CA GLU A 586 4.71 0.11 13.57
C GLU A 586 4.48 0.86 14.89
N GLY A 587 3.31 0.70 15.51
CA GLY A 587 2.99 1.42 16.75
C GLY A 587 1.68 0.98 17.40
N VAL A 588 1.38 1.55 18.58
CA VAL A 588 0.19 1.17 19.36
C VAL A 588 -1.06 1.99 19.00
N SER A 589 -0.91 3.14 18.34
CA SER A 589 -2.02 3.93 17.79
C SER A 589 -1.69 4.50 16.41
N ILE A 590 -2.72 4.81 15.62
CA ILE A 590 -2.55 5.42 14.27
C ILE A 590 -1.86 6.78 14.34
N GLU A 591 -2.06 7.55 15.41
CA GLU A 591 -1.40 8.83 15.63
C GLU A 591 0.11 8.66 15.83
N GLN A 592 0.52 7.64 16.61
CA GLN A 592 1.94 7.35 16.84
C GLN A 592 2.61 6.89 15.55
N VAL A 593 1.97 6.01 14.78
CA VAL A 593 2.49 5.54 13.49
C VAL A 593 2.66 6.70 12.52
N LEU A 594 1.67 7.60 12.45
CA LEU A 594 1.76 8.81 11.64
C LEU A 594 2.92 9.71 12.11
N GLU A 595 3.02 9.99 13.41
CA GLU A 595 4.13 10.80 13.98
C GLU A 595 5.51 10.22 13.61
N GLN A 596 5.68 8.90 13.72
CA GLN A 596 6.94 8.24 13.36
C GLN A 596 7.23 8.31 11.86
N ARG A 597 6.24 8.07 10.99
CA ARG A 597 6.42 8.17 9.54
C ARG A 597 6.74 9.60 9.10
N LEU A 598 6.10 10.60 9.71
CA LEU A 598 6.41 12.02 9.46
C LEU A 598 7.84 12.36 9.88
N ARG A 599 8.30 11.91 11.06
CA ARG A 599 9.69 12.07 11.49
C ARG A 599 10.66 11.38 10.53
N ARG A 600 10.41 10.13 10.18
CA ARG A 600 11.28 9.36 9.27
C ARG A 600 11.43 10.06 7.91
N ALA A 601 10.33 10.58 7.35
CA ALA A 601 10.35 11.35 6.11
C ALA A 601 11.14 12.65 6.24
N ALA A 602 11.00 13.37 7.37
CA ALA A 602 11.68 14.65 7.59
C ALA A 602 13.19 14.52 7.89
N TYR A 603 13.62 13.41 8.47
CA TYR A 603 15.01 13.13 8.82
C TYR A 603 15.73 12.22 7.81
N ALA A 604 15.07 11.87 6.70
CA ALA A 604 15.71 11.14 5.60
C ALA A 604 16.92 11.93 5.05
N PRO A 605 18.01 11.26 4.63
CA PRO A 605 19.26 11.92 4.22
C PRO A 605 19.10 12.80 2.98
N ASN A 606 18.09 12.55 2.16
CA ASN A 606 17.74 13.29 0.95
C ASN A 606 16.44 14.11 1.09
N ALA A 607 15.97 14.34 2.32
CA ALA A 607 14.78 15.13 2.57
C ALA A 607 14.98 16.59 2.12
N THR A 608 14.00 17.13 1.40
CA THR A 608 13.95 18.53 0.97
C THR A 608 13.13 19.37 1.94
N ALA A 609 13.38 20.68 2.01
CA ALA A 609 12.64 21.62 2.85
C ALA A 609 11.14 21.60 2.52
N ALA A 610 10.79 21.42 1.24
CA ALA A 610 9.41 21.23 0.79
C ALA A 610 8.73 20.00 1.42
N GLN A 611 9.44 18.85 1.47
CA GLN A 611 8.94 17.62 2.09
C GLN A 611 8.83 17.77 3.61
N VAL A 612 9.81 18.39 4.27
CA VAL A 612 9.74 18.62 5.73
C VAL A 612 8.58 19.56 6.07
N LEU A 613 8.38 20.64 5.30
CA LEU A 613 7.23 21.53 5.48
C LEU A 613 5.88 20.83 5.24
N ALA A 614 5.83 19.86 4.32
CA ALA A 614 4.65 19.01 4.16
C ALA A 614 4.37 18.21 5.43
N ALA A 615 5.40 17.63 6.05
CA ALA A 615 5.28 16.92 7.31
C ALA A 615 4.85 17.84 8.47
N VAL A 616 5.31 19.10 8.50
CA VAL A 616 4.82 20.12 9.45
C VAL A 616 3.33 20.40 9.24
N GLU A 617 2.88 20.61 8.00
CA GLU A 617 1.45 20.79 7.71
C GLU A 617 0.63 19.59 8.17
N ASP A 618 1.07 18.35 7.86
CA ASP A 618 0.37 17.13 8.25
C ASP A 618 0.35 16.92 9.78
N ALA A 619 1.43 17.26 10.48
CA ALA A 619 1.49 17.23 11.94
C ALA A 619 0.47 18.19 12.58
N VAL A 620 0.25 19.37 11.98
CA VAL A 620 -0.76 20.33 12.44
C VAL A 620 -2.17 19.85 12.06
N LEU A 621 -2.37 19.39 10.83
CA LEU A 621 -3.68 19.04 10.27
C LEU A 621 -4.28 17.76 10.84
N LEU A 622 -3.46 16.72 10.96
CA LEU A 622 -3.90 15.36 11.28
C LEU A 622 -3.71 15.03 12.75
N LEU A 623 -2.62 15.49 13.36
CA LEU A 623 -2.30 15.19 14.77
C LEU A 623 -2.64 16.33 15.73
N GLY A 624 -2.76 17.56 15.24
CA GLY A 624 -2.91 18.74 16.11
C GLY A 624 -1.70 18.98 17.03
N SER A 625 -0.55 18.36 16.74
CA SER A 625 0.62 18.34 17.63
C SER A 625 1.50 19.56 17.40
N GLY A 626 1.33 20.59 18.24
CA GLY A 626 2.17 21.79 18.20
C GLY A 626 3.66 21.48 18.42
N ARG A 627 3.97 20.58 19.36
CA ARG A 627 5.35 20.18 19.66
C ARG A 627 6.04 19.53 18.47
N LEU A 628 5.37 18.59 17.80
CA LEU A 628 5.94 17.93 16.62
C LEU A 628 6.09 18.92 15.45
N ALA A 629 5.11 19.81 15.26
CA ALA A 629 5.21 20.85 14.25
C ALA A 629 6.42 21.78 14.49
N ASP A 630 6.72 22.12 15.76
CA ASP A 630 7.87 22.95 16.12
C ASP A 630 9.21 22.22 15.94
N GLU A 631 9.27 20.93 16.29
CA GLU A 631 10.41 20.03 16.05
C GLU A 631 10.73 19.93 14.54
N LEU A 632 9.72 19.53 13.74
CA LEU A 632 9.85 19.39 12.29
C LEU A 632 10.09 20.74 11.60
N GLY A 633 9.53 21.83 12.12
CA GLY A 633 9.75 23.19 11.63
C GLY A 633 11.20 23.64 11.81
N THR A 634 11.81 23.28 12.95
CA THR A 634 13.25 23.49 13.18
C THR A 634 14.08 22.68 12.20
N ARG A 635 13.69 21.41 11.95
CA ARG A 635 14.35 20.58 10.93
C ARG A 635 14.21 21.18 9.52
N ALA A 636 13.07 21.75 9.16
CA ALA A 636 12.86 22.39 7.86
C ALA A 636 13.84 23.56 7.65
N LEU A 637 14.12 24.32 8.71
CA LEU A 637 15.11 25.40 8.69
C LEU A 637 16.53 24.87 8.42
N GLU A 638 16.93 23.79 9.09
CA GLU A 638 18.24 23.16 8.88
C GLU A 638 18.41 22.66 7.44
N VAL A 639 17.37 22.01 6.90
CA VAL A 639 17.38 21.49 5.53
C VAL A 639 17.47 22.65 4.55
N LEU A 640 16.61 23.67 4.67
CA LEU A 640 16.63 24.84 3.78
C LEU A 640 18.00 25.54 3.77
N ALA A 641 18.66 25.66 4.93
CA ALA A 641 19.97 26.31 5.02
C ALA A 641 21.08 25.55 4.24
N THR A 642 20.89 24.26 4.00
CA THR A 642 21.87 23.39 3.31
C THR A 642 21.50 23.09 1.86
N GLU A 643 20.24 23.31 1.47
CA GLU A 643 19.79 23.15 0.08
C GLU A 643 20.56 24.10 -0.84
N ARG A 644 20.99 23.60 -2.00
CA ARG A 644 21.68 24.42 -3.01
C ARG A 644 20.88 24.57 -4.29
N SER A 645 19.84 23.75 -4.45
CA SER A 645 18.93 23.78 -5.58
C SER A 645 17.73 24.67 -5.27
N VAL A 646 17.16 25.26 -6.33
CA VAL A 646 15.92 26.05 -6.28
C VAL A 646 14.68 25.20 -6.61
N ASP A 647 14.84 23.89 -6.79
CA ASP A 647 13.77 23.00 -7.25
C ASP A 647 12.54 23.01 -6.36
N GLY A 648 12.76 23.01 -5.04
CA GLY A 648 11.71 23.02 -4.04
C GLY A 648 11.05 24.39 -3.81
N ALA A 649 11.58 25.48 -4.38
CA ALA A 649 11.16 26.85 -4.03
C ALA A 649 9.64 27.13 -4.21
N PRO A 650 8.96 26.67 -5.29
CA PRO A 650 7.52 26.84 -5.42
C PRO A 650 6.73 26.20 -4.28
N GLU A 651 7.11 24.99 -3.88
CA GLU A 651 6.41 24.24 -2.85
C GLU A 651 6.71 24.77 -1.44
N VAL A 652 7.96 25.19 -1.19
CA VAL A 652 8.36 25.89 0.03
C VAL A 652 7.55 27.17 0.20
N LEU A 653 7.47 28.01 -0.85
CA LEU A 653 6.70 29.25 -0.83
C LEU A 653 5.23 28.99 -0.49
N ARG A 654 4.61 28.06 -1.21
CA ARG A 654 3.19 27.74 -1.07
C ARG A 654 2.87 27.27 0.36
N ARG A 655 3.67 26.36 0.92
CA ARG A 655 3.44 25.80 2.27
C ARG A 655 3.72 26.79 3.38
N VAL A 656 4.83 27.54 3.30
CA VAL A 656 5.17 28.55 4.31
C VAL A 656 4.12 29.66 4.36
N ARG A 657 3.62 30.13 3.21
CA ARG A 657 2.52 31.12 3.18
C ARG A 657 1.26 30.59 3.87
N ARG A 658 0.87 29.33 3.63
CA ARG A 658 -0.29 28.69 4.27
C ARG A 658 -0.10 28.54 5.77
N LEU A 659 1.06 28.04 6.21
CA LEU A 659 1.40 27.90 7.62
C LEU A 659 1.44 29.26 8.34
N LEU A 660 2.07 30.27 7.73
CA LEU A 660 2.14 31.62 8.30
C LEU A 660 0.74 32.24 8.44
N ALA A 661 -0.10 32.14 7.40
CA ALA A 661 -1.48 32.61 7.45
C ALA A 661 -2.27 31.90 8.56
N TYR A 662 -2.09 30.58 8.69
CA TYR A 662 -2.71 29.79 9.75
C TYR A 662 -2.25 30.22 11.15
N TYR A 663 -0.94 30.34 11.40
CA TYR A 663 -0.43 30.71 12.73
C TYR A 663 -0.80 32.13 13.14
N ARG A 664 -0.84 33.08 12.19
CA ARG A 664 -1.30 34.46 12.45
C ARG A 664 -2.74 34.55 12.93
N ILE A 665 -3.59 33.61 12.50
CA ILE A 665 -5.01 33.57 12.87
C ILE A 665 -5.21 32.71 14.13
N SER A 666 -4.47 31.59 14.24
CA SER A 666 -4.72 30.56 15.26
C SER A 666 -3.99 30.80 16.58
N ARG A 667 -2.92 31.61 16.62
CA ARG A 667 -2.12 31.87 17.82
C ARG A 667 -1.88 33.37 18.03
N PRO A 668 -1.76 33.83 19.28
CA PRO A 668 -1.42 35.22 19.58
C PRO A 668 0.01 35.60 19.17
N GLU A 669 0.93 34.64 19.22
CA GLU A 669 2.34 34.81 18.84
C GLU A 669 2.75 33.73 17.82
N LEU A 670 3.66 34.07 16.92
CA LEU A 670 4.18 33.16 15.92
C LEU A 670 5.15 32.14 16.56
N PRO A 671 5.14 30.87 16.11
CA PRO A 671 6.15 29.91 16.54
C PRO A 671 7.58 30.37 16.22
N ALA A 672 8.52 30.21 17.16
CA ALA A 672 9.90 30.67 16.99
C ALA A 672 10.58 30.10 15.73
N TRP A 673 10.25 28.84 15.37
CA TRP A 673 10.81 28.21 14.18
C TRP A 673 10.36 28.90 12.89
N ILE A 674 9.11 29.42 12.78
CA ILE A 674 8.62 30.03 11.54
C ILE A 674 9.23 31.42 11.31
N GLU A 675 9.44 32.16 12.41
CA GLU A 675 10.19 33.42 12.38
C GLU A 675 11.64 33.19 11.95
N SER A 676 12.27 32.16 12.51
CA SER A 676 13.63 31.77 12.16
C SER A 676 13.71 31.25 10.73
N PHE A 677 12.70 30.49 10.26
CA PHE A 677 12.63 29.97 8.91
C PHE A 677 12.50 31.11 7.89
N ALA A 678 11.64 32.09 8.16
CA ALA A 678 11.51 33.27 7.30
C ALA A 678 12.83 34.05 7.23
N ARG A 679 13.52 34.25 8.37
CA ARG A 679 14.83 34.91 8.44
C ARG A 679 15.90 34.17 7.62
N THR A 680 16.07 32.88 7.89
CA THR A 680 17.08 32.04 7.24
C THR A 680 16.78 31.90 5.75
N GLY A 681 15.52 31.63 5.39
CA GLY A 681 15.09 31.52 3.99
C GLY A 681 15.27 32.82 3.21
N TYR A 682 15.05 33.98 3.84
CA TYR A 682 15.27 35.27 3.21
C TYR A 682 16.75 35.48 2.86
N ALA A 683 17.66 35.24 3.82
CA ALA A 683 19.10 35.33 3.59
C ALA A 683 19.59 34.28 2.56
N HIS A 684 19.06 33.07 2.66
CA HIS A 684 19.38 31.94 1.79
C HIS A 684 18.99 32.23 0.33
N TYR A 685 17.73 32.61 0.08
CA TYR A 685 17.29 32.94 -1.28
C TYR A 685 17.90 34.23 -1.81
N CYS A 686 18.22 35.24 -0.98
CA CYS A 686 19.02 36.38 -1.43
C CYS A 686 20.39 35.92 -1.96
N THR A 687 21.01 34.92 -1.32
CA THR A 687 22.31 34.39 -1.73
C THR A 687 22.22 33.58 -3.04
N LEU A 688 21.16 32.80 -3.22
CA LEU A 688 20.97 31.97 -4.43
C LEU A 688 20.39 32.75 -5.62
N LEU A 689 19.76 33.90 -5.41
CA LEU A 689 19.04 34.64 -6.45
C LEU A 689 19.92 34.98 -7.67
N PRO A 690 21.16 35.53 -7.52
CA PRO A 690 22.00 35.86 -8.67
C PRO A 690 22.33 34.64 -9.53
N THR A 691 22.68 33.52 -8.89
CA THR A 691 23.02 32.27 -9.59
C THR A 691 21.78 31.66 -10.25
N ALA A 692 20.63 31.67 -9.58
CA ALA A 692 19.37 31.12 -10.12
C ALA A 692 18.90 31.87 -11.37
N PHE A 693 19.15 33.18 -11.46
CA PHE A 693 18.86 33.96 -12.67
C PHE A 693 19.72 33.58 -13.88
N THR A 694 20.91 33.03 -13.66
CA THR A 694 21.85 32.64 -14.73
C THR A 694 21.92 31.14 -15.00
N ASP A 695 21.49 30.31 -14.05
CA ASP A 695 21.54 28.85 -14.11
C ASP A 695 20.57 28.30 -15.16
N GLU A 696 21.04 27.59 -16.18
CA GLU A 696 20.18 27.07 -17.26
C GLU A 696 19.19 26.00 -16.78
N ASP A 697 19.50 25.28 -15.70
CA ASP A 697 18.67 24.20 -15.16
C ASP A 697 17.49 24.74 -14.33
N ALA A 698 17.58 25.98 -13.83
CA ALA A 698 16.52 26.63 -13.06
C ALA A 698 15.35 27.09 -13.95
N THR A 699 14.13 26.64 -13.67
CA THR A 699 12.93 27.11 -14.39
C THR A 699 12.53 28.52 -13.97
N VAL A 700 11.89 29.27 -14.88
CA VAL A 700 11.38 30.65 -14.60
C VAL A 700 10.41 30.66 -13.42
N ARG A 701 9.60 29.61 -13.27
CA ARG A 701 8.67 29.42 -12.15
C ARG A 701 9.39 29.29 -10.81
N GLN A 702 10.51 28.56 -10.74
CA GLN A 702 11.29 28.42 -9.51
C GLN A 702 11.89 29.77 -9.08
N VAL A 703 12.45 30.54 -10.03
CA VAL A 703 12.98 31.88 -9.75
C VAL A 703 11.87 32.84 -9.32
N ALA A 704 10.69 32.77 -9.97
CA ALA A 704 9.52 33.57 -9.59
C ALA A 704 9.04 33.24 -8.17
N ALA A 705 9.04 31.96 -7.78
CA ALA A 705 8.71 31.54 -6.43
C ALA A 705 9.74 32.02 -5.38
N MET A 706 11.05 32.03 -5.69
CA MET A 706 12.05 32.62 -4.79
C MET A 706 11.78 34.10 -4.56
N LEU A 707 11.53 34.85 -5.63
CA LEU A 707 11.13 36.27 -5.53
C LEU A 707 9.83 36.42 -4.74
N GLY A 708 8.87 35.51 -4.94
CA GLY A 708 7.61 35.49 -4.22
C GLY A 708 7.82 35.28 -2.73
N PHE A 709 8.76 34.42 -2.35
CA PHE A 709 9.18 34.24 -0.96
C PHE A 709 9.76 35.52 -0.40
N LEU A 710 10.79 36.08 -1.06
CA LEU A 710 11.51 37.27 -0.62
C LEU A 710 10.56 38.45 -0.38
N PHE A 711 9.69 38.76 -1.35
CA PHE A 711 8.75 39.89 -1.23
C PHE A 711 7.64 39.64 -0.21
N SER A 712 7.12 38.41 -0.11
CA SER A 712 6.06 38.12 0.86
C SER A 712 6.55 38.04 2.31
N MET A 713 7.84 37.72 2.53
CA MET A 713 8.45 37.64 3.85
C MET A 713 9.14 38.95 4.28
N GLU A 714 9.41 39.89 3.36
CA GLU A 714 10.18 41.11 3.62
C GLU A 714 9.68 41.87 4.85
N SER A 715 8.38 42.20 4.91
CA SER A 715 7.82 42.94 6.05
C SER A 715 8.00 42.22 7.39
N LEU A 716 7.88 40.89 7.41
CA LEU A 716 8.09 40.10 8.62
C LEU A 716 9.56 40.10 9.00
N VAL A 717 10.44 39.83 8.05
CA VAL A 717 11.88 39.65 8.28
C VAL A 717 12.58 40.97 8.65
N VAL A 718 12.12 42.11 8.11
CA VAL A 718 12.53 43.45 8.53
C VAL A 718 12.09 43.74 9.97
N SER A 719 10.87 43.38 10.36
CA SER A 719 10.43 43.54 11.76
C SER A 719 11.24 42.71 12.75
N LEU A 720 11.83 41.60 12.27
CA LEU A 720 12.72 40.71 13.01
C LEU A 720 14.20 41.18 13.00
N GLY A 721 14.49 42.35 12.42
CA GLY A 721 15.80 43.00 12.44
C GLY A 721 16.72 42.68 11.26
N CYS A 722 16.20 42.18 10.14
CA CYS A 722 17.03 41.93 8.95
C CYS A 722 17.19 43.17 8.07
N ASP A 723 18.37 43.27 7.45
CA ASP A 723 18.71 44.38 6.57
C ASP A 723 18.23 44.13 5.13
N ARG A 724 17.47 45.09 4.59
CA ARG A 724 17.03 45.11 3.19
C ARG A 724 18.19 45.20 2.20
N ALA A 725 19.36 45.68 2.63
CA ALA A 725 20.56 45.78 1.80
C ALA A 725 20.97 44.44 1.16
N GLN A 726 20.70 43.30 1.81
CA GLN A 726 21.01 41.97 1.26
C GLN A 726 20.25 41.69 -0.03
N LEU A 727 18.95 42.01 -0.05
CA LEU A 727 18.11 41.87 -1.24
C LEU A 727 18.57 42.83 -2.33
N ASP A 728 18.89 44.07 -1.93
CA ASP A 728 19.34 45.09 -2.86
C ASP A 728 20.64 44.71 -3.59
N LEU A 729 21.58 44.08 -2.88
CA LEU A 729 22.83 43.53 -3.42
C LEU A 729 22.58 42.32 -4.32
N ALA A 730 21.73 41.39 -3.91
CA ALA A 730 21.35 40.22 -4.72
C ALA A 730 20.77 40.63 -6.09
N PHE A 731 19.88 41.64 -6.09
CA PHE A 731 19.34 42.20 -7.32
C PHE A 731 20.38 42.93 -8.18
N ALA A 732 21.31 43.65 -7.55
CA ALA A 732 22.38 44.32 -8.26
C ALA A 732 23.33 43.34 -8.97
N GLN A 733 23.47 42.12 -8.45
CA GLN A 733 24.32 41.06 -9.01
C GLN A 733 23.57 40.16 -10.03
N SER A 734 22.25 40.30 -10.15
CA SER A 734 21.43 39.48 -11.04
C SER A 734 21.37 40.05 -12.45
N HIS A 735 21.97 39.36 -13.43
CA HIS A 735 22.05 39.80 -14.82
C HIS A 735 21.61 38.71 -15.82
N PRO A 736 20.33 38.31 -15.84
CA PRO A 736 19.83 37.30 -16.76
C PRO A 736 19.92 37.77 -18.21
N GLN A 737 20.23 36.84 -19.11
CA GLN A 737 20.22 37.06 -20.56
C GLN A 737 18.97 36.47 -21.23
N GLU A 738 18.33 35.49 -20.58
CA GLU A 738 17.14 34.82 -21.10
C GLU A 738 15.91 35.76 -21.02
N PRO A 739 15.16 35.96 -22.12
CA PRO A 739 14.03 36.89 -22.19
C PRO A 739 12.99 36.77 -21.05
N SER A 740 12.59 35.56 -20.67
CA SER A 740 11.59 35.34 -19.64
C SER A 740 12.10 35.77 -18.26
N ARG A 741 13.37 35.48 -17.96
CA ARG A 741 14.04 35.92 -16.73
C ARG A 741 14.34 37.42 -16.69
N VAL A 742 14.63 38.03 -17.84
CA VAL A 742 14.77 39.49 -17.96
C VAL A 742 13.44 40.19 -17.63
N ALA A 743 12.33 39.69 -18.16
CA ALA A 743 11.00 40.20 -17.81
C ALA A 743 10.69 40.06 -16.32
N LEU A 744 11.04 38.91 -15.73
CA LEU A 744 10.88 38.66 -14.29
C LEU A 744 11.71 39.64 -13.44
N LEU A 745 12.97 39.89 -13.83
CA LEU A 745 13.83 40.87 -13.17
C LEU A 745 13.26 42.30 -13.28
N TRP A 746 12.75 42.69 -14.44
CA TRP A 746 12.12 44.00 -14.62
C TRP A 746 10.88 44.16 -13.73
N ALA A 747 10.01 43.15 -13.69
CA ALA A 747 8.83 43.16 -12.83
C ALA A 747 9.22 43.31 -11.35
N ALA A 748 10.26 42.60 -10.92
CA ALA A 748 10.82 42.73 -9.58
C ALA A 748 11.43 44.12 -9.31
N GLN A 749 12.12 44.72 -10.28
CA GLN A 749 12.63 46.10 -10.17
C GLN A 749 11.49 47.13 -10.04
N VAL A 750 10.35 46.90 -10.69
CA VAL A 750 9.16 47.75 -10.49
C VAL A 750 8.62 47.62 -9.07
N HIS A 751 8.54 46.40 -8.53
CA HIS A 751 8.13 46.19 -7.14
C HIS A 751 9.04 46.89 -6.12
N LEU A 752 10.36 46.86 -6.37
CA LEU A 752 11.36 47.51 -5.53
C LEU A 752 11.48 49.03 -5.74
N GLY A 753 10.76 49.60 -6.72
CA GLY A 753 10.82 51.04 -7.03
C GLY A 753 12.07 51.49 -7.79
N ARG A 754 12.87 50.55 -8.33
CA ARG A 754 14.08 50.84 -9.13
C ARG A 754 13.78 51.10 -10.61
N LEU A 755 12.61 50.68 -11.07
CA LEU A 755 12.12 50.88 -12.42
C LEU A 755 10.68 51.41 -12.33
N SER A 756 10.38 52.53 -13.00
CA SER A 756 9.01 53.02 -13.06
C SER A 756 8.18 52.20 -14.06
N ARG A 757 6.85 52.20 -13.87
CA ARG A 757 5.93 51.57 -14.85
C ARG A 757 6.04 52.22 -16.24
N ALA A 758 6.34 53.51 -16.31
CA ALA A 758 6.53 54.23 -17.58
C ALA A 758 7.77 53.73 -18.33
N GLU A 759 8.90 53.57 -17.62
CA GLU A 759 10.12 53.01 -18.21
C GLU A 759 9.94 51.53 -18.59
N LEU A 760 9.17 50.75 -17.83
CA LEU A 760 8.84 49.37 -18.19
C LEU A 760 8.03 49.30 -19.50
N ARG A 761 7.06 50.20 -19.68
CA ARG A 761 6.29 50.35 -20.94
C ARG A 761 7.20 50.71 -22.10
N GLU A 762 8.05 51.72 -21.93
CA GLU A 762 9.00 52.15 -22.96
C GLU A 762 9.92 51.00 -23.41
N ARG A 763 10.43 50.21 -22.45
CA ARG A 763 11.22 49.00 -22.76
C ARG A 763 10.43 47.98 -23.56
N CYS A 764 9.17 47.70 -23.18
CA CYS A 764 8.33 46.76 -23.92
C CYS A 764 7.95 47.27 -25.32
N ASP A 765 7.71 48.57 -25.46
CA ASP A 765 7.45 49.23 -26.74
C ASP A 765 8.67 49.17 -27.65
N ALA A 766 9.88 49.38 -27.12
CA ALA A 766 11.13 49.24 -27.84
C ALA A 766 11.38 47.79 -28.33
N LEU A 767 11.02 46.77 -27.52
CA LEU A 767 11.09 45.37 -27.91
C LEU A 767 10.12 45.06 -29.08
N LEU A 768 8.89 45.55 -29.01
CA LEU A 768 7.88 45.39 -30.07
C LEU A 768 8.25 46.15 -31.35
N GLY A 769 8.94 47.28 -31.23
CA GLY A 769 9.42 48.10 -32.35
C GLY A 769 10.66 47.55 -33.05
N ASN A 770 11.32 46.51 -32.53
CA ASN A 770 12.54 45.92 -33.10
C ASN A 770 12.26 44.57 -33.78
N PRO A 771 12.23 44.50 -35.14
CA PRO A 771 11.92 43.27 -35.87
C PRO A 771 12.81 42.06 -35.53
N LEU A 772 14.05 42.29 -35.07
CA LEU A 772 14.98 41.21 -34.72
C LEU A 772 14.66 40.55 -33.37
N VAL A 773 13.93 41.25 -32.49
CA VAL A 773 13.62 40.80 -31.12
C VAL A 773 12.19 40.31 -30.98
N VAL A 774 11.29 40.75 -31.87
CA VAL A 774 9.88 40.35 -31.92
C VAL A 774 9.66 38.83 -31.80
N PRO A 775 10.41 37.94 -32.50
CA PRO A 775 10.22 36.49 -32.35
C PRO A 775 10.45 35.95 -30.92
N ALA A 776 11.23 36.65 -30.09
CA ALA A 776 11.47 36.30 -28.69
C ALA A 776 10.45 36.93 -27.72
N TYR A 777 9.59 37.86 -28.16
CA TYR A 777 8.61 38.56 -27.33
C TYR A 777 7.66 37.64 -26.53
N PRO A 778 7.17 36.50 -27.08
CA PRO A 778 6.36 35.56 -26.30
C PRO A 778 7.05 35.03 -25.03
N ARG A 779 8.39 34.95 -25.02
CA ARG A 779 9.16 34.56 -23.84
C ARG A 779 9.15 35.65 -22.77
N TYR A 780 9.27 36.93 -23.15
CA TYR A 780 9.07 38.05 -22.22
C TYR A 780 7.66 38.04 -21.61
N LEU A 781 6.62 37.80 -22.42
CA LEU A 781 5.24 37.67 -21.93
C LEU A 781 5.09 36.49 -20.94
N SER A 782 5.73 35.36 -21.21
CA SER A 782 5.80 34.22 -20.28
C SER A 782 6.47 34.59 -18.96
N GLY A 783 7.55 35.38 -19.01
CA GLY A 783 8.23 35.89 -17.82
C GLY A 783 7.35 36.82 -16.98
N PHE A 784 6.61 37.73 -17.63
CA PHE A 784 5.66 38.60 -16.94
C PHE A 784 4.47 37.85 -16.35
N LEU A 785 4.01 36.78 -17.01
CA LEU A 785 2.98 35.88 -16.47
C LEU A 785 3.46 35.27 -15.14
N HIS A 786 4.66 34.67 -15.13
CA HIS A 786 5.27 34.11 -13.91
C HIS A 786 5.53 35.17 -12.84
N ALA A 787 5.83 36.42 -13.24
CA ALA A 787 6.03 37.53 -12.31
C ALA A 787 4.76 37.96 -11.54
N LEU A 788 3.57 37.49 -11.91
CA LEU A 788 2.35 37.78 -11.18
C LEU A 788 2.28 37.09 -9.81
N GLU A 789 3.02 35.99 -9.60
CA GLU A 789 3.14 35.35 -8.29
C GLU A 789 3.89 36.23 -7.26
N PRO A 790 5.07 36.79 -7.57
CA PRO A 790 5.74 37.76 -6.70
C PRO A 790 5.12 39.18 -6.76
N VAL A 791 4.62 39.61 -7.92
CA VAL A 791 4.19 41.00 -8.17
C VAL A 791 2.79 41.02 -8.80
N PRO A 792 1.72 40.65 -8.05
CA PRO A 792 0.36 40.57 -8.59
C PRO A 792 -0.20 41.91 -9.06
N GLN A 793 0.38 43.03 -8.63
CA GLN A 793 -0.03 44.38 -9.02
C GLN A 793 0.26 44.73 -10.48
N LEU A 794 1.00 43.89 -11.21
CA LEU A 794 1.28 44.06 -12.64
C LEU A 794 0.26 43.36 -13.55
N ALA A 795 -0.82 42.80 -12.99
CA ALA A 795 -1.84 42.11 -13.76
C ALA A 795 -2.45 42.97 -14.89
N ASP A 796 -2.72 44.24 -14.58
CA ASP A 796 -3.18 45.26 -15.53
C ASP A 796 -2.16 45.47 -16.65
N PHE A 797 -0.88 45.56 -16.29
CA PHE A 797 0.23 45.72 -17.22
C PHE A 797 0.42 44.50 -18.12
N VAL A 798 0.25 43.27 -17.61
CA VAL A 798 0.34 42.06 -18.46
C VAL A 798 -0.78 42.04 -19.50
N VAL A 799 -2.01 42.40 -19.10
CA VAL A 799 -3.13 42.56 -20.03
C VAL A 799 -2.83 43.65 -21.07
N GLU A 800 -2.27 44.78 -20.65
CA GLU A 800 -1.81 45.86 -21.53
C GLU A 800 -0.74 45.37 -22.53
N ALA A 801 0.30 44.68 -22.06
CA ALA A 801 1.42 44.21 -22.88
C ALA A 801 0.97 43.19 -23.95
N VAL A 802 0.10 42.25 -23.58
CA VAL A 802 -0.51 41.31 -24.53
C VAL A 802 -1.37 42.08 -25.53
N SER A 803 -2.21 43.01 -25.07
CA SER A 803 -3.10 43.79 -25.94
C SER A 803 -2.32 44.64 -26.94
N ASN A 804 -1.24 45.28 -26.52
CA ASN A 804 -0.38 46.10 -27.38
C ASN A 804 0.35 45.25 -28.43
N ALA A 805 0.80 44.04 -28.09
CA ALA A 805 1.41 43.12 -29.05
C ALA A 805 0.41 42.70 -30.14
N PHE A 806 -0.82 42.35 -29.77
CA PHE A 806 -1.88 41.98 -30.70
C PHE A 806 -2.37 43.15 -31.55
N ALA A 807 -2.33 44.39 -31.02
CA ALA A 807 -2.75 45.57 -31.76
C ALA A 807 -1.73 46.06 -32.80
N ARG A 808 -0.43 45.82 -32.59
CA ARG A 808 0.65 46.41 -33.40
C ARG A 808 1.30 45.45 -34.39
N LEU A 809 1.26 44.14 -34.15
CA LEU A 809 1.95 43.14 -34.97
C LEU A 809 1.01 42.57 -36.05
N PRO A 810 1.51 42.26 -37.26
CA PRO A 810 0.69 41.69 -38.32
C PRO A 810 0.42 40.19 -38.12
N ASP A 811 -0.69 39.69 -38.67
CA ASP A 811 -1.14 38.28 -38.55
C ASP A 811 -0.06 37.21 -38.83
N PRO A 812 0.83 37.36 -39.84
CA PRO A 812 1.88 36.36 -40.10
C PRO A 812 2.88 36.19 -38.94
N VAL A 813 2.99 37.18 -38.06
CA VAL A 813 3.83 37.15 -36.85
C VAL A 813 3.04 36.62 -35.64
N LEU A 814 1.77 37.03 -35.50
CA LEU A 814 0.93 36.67 -34.35
C LEU A 814 0.38 35.24 -34.39
N LEU A 815 -0.08 34.76 -35.55
CA LEU A 815 -0.70 33.44 -35.68
C LEU A 815 0.22 32.28 -35.20
N PRO A 816 1.54 32.28 -35.49
CA PRO A 816 2.46 31.30 -34.94
C PRO A 816 2.65 31.34 -33.41
N TRP A 817 2.33 32.46 -32.74
CA TRP A 817 2.49 32.59 -31.28
C TRP A 817 1.36 31.93 -30.50
N LEU A 818 0.15 31.90 -31.06
CA LEU A 818 -1.06 31.46 -30.35
C LEU A 818 -0.94 30.06 -29.73
N PRO A 819 -0.44 29.01 -30.43
CA PRO A 819 -0.31 27.69 -29.83
C PRO A 819 0.64 27.68 -28.62
N ARG A 820 1.74 28.45 -28.70
CA ARG A 820 2.73 28.54 -27.62
C ARG A 820 2.18 29.28 -26.41
N LEU A 821 1.54 30.43 -26.61
CA LEU A 821 0.93 31.20 -25.52
C LEU A 821 -0.19 30.42 -24.81
N ILE A 822 -1.02 29.70 -25.57
CA ILE A 822 -2.08 28.83 -25.01
C ILE A 822 -1.45 27.67 -24.25
N SER A 823 -0.43 27.02 -24.82
CA SER A 823 0.26 25.91 -24.15
C SER A 823 0.86 26.37 -22.82
N THR A 824 1.63 27.47 -22.81
CA THR A 824 2.24 28.04 -21.61
C THR A 824 1.19 28.42 -20.56
N LEU A 825 0.07 29.03 -20.96
CA LEU A 825 -1.01 29.36 -20.02
C LEU A 825 -1.67 28.10 -19.43
N ARG A 826 -1.82 27.01 -20.22
CA ARG A 826 -2.39 25.74 -19.73
C ARG A 826 -1.43 24.91 -18.88
N SER A 827 -0.15 24.86 -19.22
CA SER A 827 0.83 24.01 -18.55
C SER A 827 1.48 24.67 -17.33
N GLU A 828 1.66 26.00 -17.36
CA GLU A 828 2.51 26.72 -16.40
C GLU A 828 1.81 27.88 -15.70
N GLY A 829 0.67 28.37 -16.21
CA GLY A 829 -0.04 29.55 -15.69
C GLY A 829 -1.50 29.32 -15.33
N ALA A 830 -1.95 28.07 -15.20
CA ALA A 830 -3.35 27.74 -14.98
C ALA A 830 -3.93 28.41 -13.72
N ASP A 831 -3.13 28.50 -12.65
CA ASP A 831 -3.50 29.13 -11.38
C ASP A 831 -3.60 30.66 -11.47
N LEU A 832 -2.92 31.27 -12.46
CA LEU A 832 -2.88 32.72 -12.69
C LEU A 832 -3.91 33.18 -13.73
N ALA A 833 -4.46 32.26 -14.53
CA ALA A 833 -5.47 32.55 -15.54
C ALA A 833 -6.72 33.24 -14.97
N PRO A 834 -7.30 32.83 -13.81
CA PRO A 834 -8.46 33.53 -13.24
C PRO A 834 -8.20 34.99 -12.93
N LEU A 835 -6.99 35.33 -12.48
CA LEU A 835 -6.57 36.70 -12.18
C LEU A 835 -6.50 37.55 -13.46
N LEU A 836 -5.87 37.02 -14.51
CA LEU A 836 -5.82 37.70 -15.82
C LEU A 836 -7.20 37.84 -16.48
N ILE A 837 -8.04 36.81 -16.40
CA ILE A 837 -9.41 36.85 -16.93
C ILE A 837 -10.23 37.91 -16.19
N ARG A 838 -10.10 37.98 -14.86
CA ARG A 838 -10.78 38.99 -14.04
C ARG A 838 -10.33 40.41 -14.40
N GLU A 839 -9.03 40.63 -14.55
CA GLU A 839 -8.51 41.95 -14.94
C GLU A 839 -8.88 42.30 -16.40
N ALA A 840 -8.82 41.35 -17.33
CA ALA A 840 -9.28 41.57 -18.70
C ALA A 840 -10.79 41.91 -18.74
N GLY A 841 -11.62 41.20 -17.98
CA GLY A 841 -13.05 41.49 -17.86
C GLY A 841 -13.35 42.85 -17.22
N ARG A 842 -12.44 43.39 -16.40
CA ARG A 842 -12.52 44.74 -15.84
C ARG A 842 -12.13 45.81 -16.87
N VAL A 843 -11.18 45.51 -17.76
CA VAL A 843 -10.59 46.45 -18.72
C VAL A 843 -11.43 46.57 -20.00
N PHE A 844 -11.84 45.45 -20.59
CA PHE A 844 -12.56 45.43 -21.87
C PHE A 844 -14.08 45.64 -21.69
N PRO A 845 -14.75 46.33 -22.63
CA PRO A 845 -16.19 46.53 -22.55
C PRO A 845 -16.95 45.22 -22.74
N GLY A 846 -17.96 44.96 -21.91
CA GLY A 846 -18.76 43.73 -21.95
C GLY A 846 -19.75 43.63 -23.13
N ARG A 847 -19.79 44.61 -24.05
CA ARG A 847 -20.70 44.63 -25.22
C ARG A 847 -19.94 45.07 -26.47
N LEU A 848 -20.19 44.41 -27.60
CA LEU A 848 -19.51 44.68 -28.87
C LEU A 848 -19.67 46.13 -29.35
N ALA A 849 -20.89 46.70 -29.26
CA ALA A 849 -21.17 48.08 -29.67
C ALA A 849 -20.42 49.14 -28.83
N ALA A 850 -19.95 48.79 -27.63
CA ALA A 850 -19.16 49.70 -26.80
C ALA A 850 -17.67 49.68 -27.16
N LEU A 851 -17.22 48.72 -27.98
CA LEU A 851 -15.84 48.61 -28.44
C LEU A 851 -15.50 49.71 -29.47
N ASP A 852 -16.45 50.11 -30.31
CA ASP A 852 -16.26 51.11 -31.36
C ASP A 852 -15.84 52.49 -30.84
N THR A 853 -16.19 52.81 -29.59
CA THR A 853 -15.85 54.07 -28.91
C THR A 853 -14.91 53.86 -27.70
N TRP A 854 -14.43 52.64 -27.48
CA TRP A 854 -13.61 52.32 -26.32
C TRP A 854 -12.15 52.71 -26.54
N VAL A 855 -11.61 53.50 -25.62
CA VAL A 855 -10.18 53.83 -25.56
C VAL A 855 -9.55 53.02 -24.43
N PRO A 856 -8.47 52.26 -24.70
CA PRO A 856 -7.79 51.52 -23.65
C PRO A 856 -7.31 52.44 -22.52
N PRO A 857 -7.42 52.02 -21.24
CA PRO A 857 -7.03 52.86 -20.10
C PRO A 857 -5.57 53.31 -20.12
N TRP A 858 -4.68 52.52 -20.74
CA TRP A 858 -3.26 52.84 -20.89
C TRP A 858 -2.92 53.80 -22.04
N GLN A 859 -3.88 54.14 -22.91
CA GLN A 859 -3.74 55.18 -23.94
C GLN A 859 -4.31 56.53 -23.50
N SER A 860 -5.09 56.54 -22.42
CA SER A 860 -5.53 57.78 -21.80
C SER A 860 -4.30 58.42 -21.15
N ALA A 861 -3.90 59.61 -21.62
CA ALA A 861 -2.82 60.38 -21.00
C ALA A 861 -3.08 60.50 -19.48
N PRO A 862 -2.04 60.48 -18.63
CA PRO A 862 -2.24 60.84 -17.23
C PRO A 862 -2.88 62.22 -17.23
N ALA A 863 -4.14 62.32 -16.82
CA ALA A 863 -4.67 63.60 -16.46
C ALA A 863 -3.69 64.15 -15.41
N ASP A 864 -3.22 65.39 -15.60
CA ASP A 864 -2.67 66.17 -14.48
C ASP A 864 -3.55 65.90 -13.26
N PRO A 865 -2.99 65.78 -12.05
CA PRO A 865 -3.82 65.69 -10.86
C PRO A 865 -4.61 67.00 -10.77
N ALA A 866 -5.75 67.05 -11.45
CA ALA A 866 -6.82 67.97 -11.17
C ALA A 866 -7.09 67.74 -9.70
N ALA A 867 -6.89 68.80 -8.91
CA ALA A 867 -7.24 68.83 -7.51
C ALA A 867 -8.55 68.05 -7.35
N PRO A 868 -8.61 67.08 -6.42
CA PRO A 868 -9.76 66.20 -6.30
C PRO A 868 -11.01 67.07 -6.31
N PRO A 869 -12.06 66.73 -7.09
CA PRO A 869 -13.30 67.48 -7.01
C PRO A 869 -13.68 67.48 -5.53
N ALA A 870 -13.83 68.68 -4.96
CA ALA A 870 -14.28 68.85 -3.60
C ALA A 870 -15.52 67.99 -3.48
N ARG A 871 -15.39 66.85 -2.78
CA ARG A 871 -16.52 66.02 -2.44
C ARG A 871 -17.43 66.98 -1.68
N ALA A 872 -18.57 67.33 -2.28
CA ALA A 872 -19.69 67.85 -1.55
C ALA A 872 -20.04 66.77 -0.53
N GLY A 873 -19.41 66.88 0.64
CA GLY A 873 -19.59 65.97 1.74
C GLY A 873 -21.03 66.11 2.17
N THR A 874 -21.82 65.07 1.93
CA THR A 874 -22.93 64.74 2.79
C THR A 874 -22.40 64.76 4.22
N GLY A 875 -22.81 65.80 4.96
CA GLY A 875 -22.22 66.19 6.24
C GLY A 875 -22.29 65.09 7.30
N GLY A 876 -21.28 65.09 8.17
CA GLY A 876 -21.31 64.36 9.44
C GLY A 876 -19.93 64.00 10.02
N GLY A 877 -18.97 63.58 9.19
CA GLY A 877 -17.74 62.94 9.70
C GLY A 877 -16.46 63.77 9.73
N SER A 878 -16.36 64.86 8.96
CA SER A 878 -15.09 65.60 8.77
C SER A 878 -14.78 66.55 9.92
N ALA A 879 -15.79 67.24 10.48
CA ALA A 879 -15.60 68.22 11.54
C ALA A 879 -15.09 67.60 12.85
N HIS A 880 -15.49 66.37 13.19
CA HIS A 880 -15.02 65.69 14.42
C HIS A 880 -13.56 65.22 14.34
N ARG A 881 -13.03 64.93 13.14
CA ARG A 881 -11.64 64.49 12.96
C ARG A 881 -10.65 65.64 13.04
N ALA A 882 -11.03 66.82 12.52
CA ALA A 882 -10.23 68.03 12.65
C ALA A 882 -10.10 68.50 14.11
N VAL A 883 -11.18 68.38 14.90
CA VAL A 883 -11.18 68.73 16.34
C VAL A 883 -10.27 67.82 17.16
N LEU A 884 -10.20 66.51 16.86
CA LEU A 884 -9.30 65.58 17.57
C LEU A 884 -7.81 65.91 17.34
N LEU A 885 -7.45 66.24 16.10
CA LEU A 885 -6.09 66.57 15.71
C LEU A 885 -5.65 67.92 16.27
N ALA A 886 -6.53 68.92 16.28
CA ALA A 886 -6.28 70.21 16.91
C ALA A 886 -6.19 70.12 18.46
N ALA A 887 -6.89 69.16 19.09
CA ALA A 887 -6.85 68.96 20.55
C ALA A 887 -5.59 68.18 21.02
N HIS A 888 -4.95 67.41 20.15
CA HIS A 888 -3.76 66.61 20.45
C HIS A 888 -2.66 66.77 19.37
N PRO A 889 -2.06 67.97 19.22
CA PRO A 889 -1.20 68.28 18.08
C PRO A 889 0.20 67.63 18.17
N ALA A 890 0.61 67.15 19.34
CA ALA A 890 2.00 66.70 19.60
C ALA A 890 2.57 65.68 18.59
N THR A 891 1.76 64.73 18.12
CA THR A 891 2.20 63.76 17.11
C THR A 891 2.37 64.40 15.73
N CYS A 892 1.47 65.34 15.38
CA CYS A 892 1.52 66.06 14.11
C CYS A 892 2.65 67.09 14.11
N ASP A 893 2.89 67.79 15.22
CA ASP A 893 4.02 68.72 15.38
C ASP A 893 5.37 67.99 15.31
N SER A 894 5.46 66.77 15.87
CA SER A 894 6.67 65.94 15.76
C SER A 894 6.97 65.53 14.32
N VAL A 895 5.93 65.21 13.54
CA VAL A 895 6.05 64.87 12.12
C VAL A 895 6.37 66.11 11.28
N ALA A 896 5.75 67.25 11.59
CA ALA A 896 6.02 68.53 10.92
C ALA A 896 7.49 68.98 11.14
N ALA A 897 8.02 68.85 12.35
CA ALA A 897 9.42 69.11 12.64
C ALA A 897 10.37 68.17 11.89
N LEU A 898 10.01 66.90 11.73
CA LEU A 898 10.80 65.93 10.97
C LEU A 898 10.80 66.22 9.46
N LEU A 899 9.74 66.85 8.96
CA LEU A 899 9.55 67.24 7.56
C LEU A 899 10.00 68.69 7.27
N GLY A 900 10.43 69.45 8.27
CA GLY A 900 10.87 70.84 8.13
C GLY A 900 9.73 71.84 7.87
N CYS A 901 8.51 71.54 8.35
CA CYS A 901 7.35 72.43 8.22
C CYS A 901 7.15 73.26 9.49
N ASP A 902 7.40 74.57 9.39
CA ASP A 902 7.34 75.52 10.53
C ASP A 902 6.02 76.34 10.58
N GLU A 903 5.01 75.98 9.80
CA GLU A 903 3.74 76.72 9.74
C GLU A 903 2.80 76.39 10.91
N PRO A 904 2.15 77.39 11.53
CA PRO A 904 1.21 77.17 12.63
C PRO A 904 -0.12 76.60 12.14
N TRP A 905 -0.82 75.85 13.01
CA TRP A 905 -2.17 75.34 12.75
C TRP A 905 -3.15 76.47 12.39
N GLU A 906 -3.82 76.38 11.25
CA GLU A 906 -4.87 77.33 10.85
C GLU A 906 -6.14 77.14 11.72
N ALA A 907 -6.61 78.21 12.35
CA ALA A 907 -7.89 78.22 13.07
C ALA A 907 -9.05 78.53 12.10
N GLU A 908 -10.10 77.69 12.10
CA GLU A 908 -11.28 77.84 11.22
C GLU A 908 -11.98 79.19 11.39
N ALA A 909 -12.22 79.89 10.27
CA ALA A 909 -13.08 81.07 10.20
C ALA A 909 -14.58 80.68 10.25
N PRO A 910 -15.46 81.51 10.84
CA PRO A 910 -16.89 81.17 10.98
C PRO A 910 -17.62 81.17 9.63
N VAL A 911 -18.29 80.07 9.32
CA VAL A 911 -19.07 79.88 8.09
C VAL A 911 -20.33 80.77 8.08
N PRO A 912 -20.67 81.50 6.99
CA PRO A 912 -21.89 82.31 6.92
C PRO A 912 -23.14 81.43 6.84
N THR A 913 -24.07 81.63 7.76
CA THR A 913 -25.28 80.81 7.97
C THR A 913 -26.37 80.97 6.88
N GLY A 914 -26.09 81.70 5.80
CA GLY A 914 -27.08 82.03 4.75
C GLY A 914 -27.28 80.94 3.68
N ALA A 915 -26.30 80.08 3.42
CA ALA A 915 -26.37 79.07 2.35
C ALA A 915 -27.42 77.96 2.61
N ILE A 916 -27.76 77.72 3.88
CA ILE A 916 -28.74 76.70 4.28
C ILE A 916 -30.18 77.11 3.87
N LEU A 917 -30.46 78.42 3.78
CA LEU A 917 -31.78 78.92 3.41
C LEU A 917 -32.10 78.70 1.93
N ALA A 918 -31.10 78.77 1.05
CA ALA A 918 -31.25 78.50 -0.39
C ALA A 918 -31.57 77.02 -0.67
N GLY A 919 -31.06 76.09 0.14
CA GLY A 919 -31.40 74.66 0.04
C GLY A 919 -32.77 74.29 0.61
N ARG A 920 -33.31 75.07 1.58
CA ARG A 920 -34.61 74.79 2.21
C ARG A 920 -35.81 75.41 1.48
N HIS A 921 -35.60 76.50 0.74
CA HIS A 921 -36.66 77.21 0.02
C HIS A 921 -36.28 77.46 -1.45
N PRO A 922 -36.19 76.40 -2.28
CA PRO A 922 -35.74 76.51 -3.66
C PRO A 922 -36.65 77.40 -4.52
N GLY A 923 -37.96 77.44 -4.21
CA GLY A 923 -38.90 78.34 -4.90
C GLY A 923 -38.63 79.83 -4.64
N THR A 924 -38.07 80.19 -3.48
CA THR A 924 -37.71 81.58 -3.16
C THR A 924 -36.39 81.96 -3.83
N ALA A 925 -35.45 81.02 -3.97
CA ALA A 925 -34.21 81.24 -4.71
C ALA A 925 -34.48 81.49 -6.20
N ALA A 926 -35.36 80.68 -6.81
CA ALA A 926 -35.79 80.87 -8.20
C ALA A 926 -36.53 82.21 -8.41
N ALA A 927 -37.41 82.59 -7.48
CA ALA A 927 -38.14 83.86 -7.56
C ALA A 927 -37.23 85.10 -7.39
N VAL A 928 -36.18 85.01 -6.56
CA VAL A 928 -35.18 86.08 -6.41
C VAL A 928 -34.27 86.15 -7.64
N GLU A 929 -33.96 85.01 -8.26
CA GLU A 929 -33.21 84.94 -9.52
C GLU A 929 -34.01 85.57 -10.67
N GLU A 930 -35.32 85.30 -10.77
CA GLU A 930 -36.25 85.96 -11.71
C GLU A 930 -36.34 87.48 -11.46
N LEU A 931 -36.38 87.91 -10.19
CA LEU A 931 -36.49 89.31 -9.81
C LEU A 931 -35.18 90.10 -10.04
N LEU A 932 -34.03 89.42 -10.03
CA LEU A 932 -32.71 89.99 -10.31
C LEU A 932 -32.33 89.91 -11.80
N ALA A 933 -32.89 88.94 -12.55
CA ALA A 933 -32.66 88.77 -13.98
C ALA A 933 -33.52 89.70 -14.87
N GLY A 934 -34.60 90.27 -14.34
CA GLY A 934 -35.31 91.39 -14.96
C GLY A 934 -35.85 91.14 -16.37
N VAL A 935 -36.45 89.97 -16.64
CA VAL A 935 -37.36 89.69 -17.77
C VAL A 935 -38.37 88.63 -17.36
#